data_AF-A0A1V3X1K4-F1
#
_entry.id   AF-A0A1V3X1K4-F1
#
_cell.length_a   1.000
_cell.length_b   1.000
_cell.length_c   1.000
_cell.angle_alpha   90.00
_cell.angle_beta   90.00
_cell.angle_gamma   90.00
#
_symmetry.space_group_name_H-M   'P 1'
#
loop_
_entity.id
_entity.type
_entity.pdbx_description
1 polymer ?
#
loop_
_entity_poly.entity_id
_entity_poly.type
_entity_poly.pdbx_seq_one_letter_code
_entity_poly.pdbx_strand_id
1 'polypeptide(L)'
;MWLPLNNGLRPEPIIALGILLTWCSVERAVATSRLLPVAIACILGALTLFSGPTGIASIGALLVAIGPLRTILHRRYKQFGALPLLAPLLAAATVTAILIFRDQTFAGETQASLLKRAVGPSLKWFDEHIRYERLFMASPDGSVARRFAVLALVVALAVAVAMSLRKGRIPGTAAGPSRRIIGITIISFLAMMFTPTKWTHHFGVFAGLAGSLGALAAVAVTGAAMRSRRNRTVFAAVVIFVMALSFASVNGWWYVSNFGVPWSNSFPKWRWSLTTALLELSVVVLVVAAWFNFVDTDDGPPKTRIGARLARIVQSPLAIATWLLVTMEVASLTLGMISQYPAWSVGRSNLQAVTGKTCGLAEDVLVELDPEAGMLPPVSAPVADALGAGLSEAFTPNGIPADVSADPVMERPGDRSFINDDGLVTGTEAGTEGGTTAAPGINGSRARLPFNLDPARTPVLGSWRAGVQVPALLRSGWYRLPPKEERNKTPLLVVSAAGRFDPREVQVQWATDDQAASGRPGGSMSFADVGAVPAWRNLRAPLSAIPDSATQIRLVADDEDLAPQHWIALTPPRIPRLRTLQDVVGSKDPVFLDWLVGLAFPCQRPFGHQNGVVETPTWRILPDRFGAEANSPVMDKNGGGPLGITELLLRATTVASYLKDDWFRDWGSLQRLTPYYPDAEPARLQLGTVTRSGLWNPAPMRKG
;
A
#
# COMPACT_ATOMS: atom_id res chain seq x y z
N MET A 1 9.41 9.31 12.47
CA MET A 1 9.93 7.93 12.25
C MET A 1 8.94 6.86 12.66
N TRP A 2 8.37 6.88 13.87
CA TRP A 2 7.40 5.86 14.29
C TRP A 2 6.11 5.86 13.46
N LEU A 3 5.41 7.01 13.37
CA LEU A 3 4.11 7.15 12.68
C LEU A 3 4.08 6.54 11.26
N PRO A 4 5.01 6.84 10.34
CA PRO A 4 4.94 6.32 8.97
C PRO A 4 5.40 4.86 8.79
N LEU A 5 6.00 4.21 9.80
CA LEU A 5 6.68 2.92 9.64
C LEU A 5 6.21 1.83 10.62
N ASN A 6 5.80 2.19 11.84
CA ASN A 6 5.66 1.27 12.98
C ASN A 6 4.22 1.20 13.54
N ASN A 7 3.20 1.24 12.67
CA ASN A 7 1.79 1.19 13.08
C ASN A 7 1.07 -0.13 12.72
N GLY A 8 1.66 -0.96 11.86
CA GLY A 8 1.08 -2.24 11.43
C GLY A 8 1.52 -3.45 12.27
N LEU A 9 1.23 -4.66 11.78
CA LEU A 9 1.59 -5.94 12.42
C LEU A 9 3.02 -6.43 12.15
N ARG A 10 3.81 -5.62 11.45
CA ARG A 10 5.17 -6.00 11.09
C ARG A 10 6.08 -6.05 12.33
N PRO A 11 7.23 -6.75 12.30
CA PRO A 11 8.07 -6.91 13.50
C PRO A 11 8.95 -5.69 13.84
N GLU A 12 9.06 -4.68 12.97
CA GLU A 12 9.93 -3.50 13.20
C GLU A 12 9.67 -2.75 14.52
N PRO A 13 8.43 -2.55 15.01
CA PRO A 13 8.18 -1.94 16.33
C PRO A 13 8.82 -2.74 17.48
N ILE A 14 8.74 -4.07 17.41
CA ILE A 14 9.35 -4.98 18.40
C ILE A 14 10.86 -4.94 18.28
N ILE A 15 11.40 -4.90 17.05
CA ILE A 15 12.85 -4.79 16.82
C ILE A 15 13.39 -3.46 17.36
N ALA A 16 12.71 -2.35 17.08
CA ALA A 16 13.09 -1.02 17.58
C ALA A 16 13.12 -0.97 19.11
N LEU A 17 12.12 -1.59 19.77
CA LEU A 17 12.10 -1.75 21.22
C LEU A 17 13.25 -2.66 21.70
N GLY A 18 13.46 -3.79 21.04
CA GLY A 18 14.52 -4.75 21.35
C GLY A 18 15.91 -4.12 21.32
N ILE A 19 16.24 -3.36 20.26
CA ILE A 19 17.49 -2.61 20.13
C ILE A 19 17.68 -1.65 21.32
N LEU A 20 16.64 -0.91 21.69
CA LEU A 20 16.67 0.01 22.82
C LEU A 20 16.90 -0.71 24.14
N LEU A 21 16.19 -1.80 24.40
CA LEU A 21 16.33 -2.57 25.63
C LEU A 21 17.72 -3.22 25.73
N THR A 22 18.24 -3.77 24.64
CA THR A 22 19.62 -4.28 24.58
C THR A 22 20.62 -3.19 24.91
N TRP A 23 20.49 -2.00 24.30
CA TRP A 23 21.36 -0.87 24.61
C TRP A 23 21.26 -0.43 26.08
N CYS A 24 20.05 -0.26 26.61
CA CYS A 24 19.83 0.09 28.02
C CYS A 24 20.47 -0.92 28.98
N SER A 25 20.33 -2.22 28.71
CA SER A 25 20.94 -3.29 29.51
C SER A 25 22.47 -3.27 29.45
N VAL A 26 23.04 -2.99 28.27
CA VAL A 26 24.49 -2.79 28.10
C VAL A 26 24.98 -1.56 28.87
N GLU A 27 24.30 -0.42 28.75
CA GLU A 27 24.67 0.80 29.50
C GLU A 27 24.58 0.57 31.01
N ARG A 28 23.56 -0.18 31.47
CA ARG A 28 23.43 -0.56 32.88
C ARG A 28 24.59 -1.46 33.33
N ALA A 29 25.03 -2.41 32.50
CA ALA A 29 26.20 -3.23 32.77
C ALA A 29 27.47 -2.36 32.91
N VAL A 30 27.68 -1.43 31.99
CA VAL A 30 28.83 -0.52 31.99
C VAL A 30 28.82 0.39 33.22
N ALA A 31 27.68 0.98 33.56
CA ALA A 31 27.55 1.87 34.71
C ALA A 31 27.74 1.14 36.05
N THR A 32 27.24 -0.10 36.18
CA THR A 32 27.29 -0.86 37.44
C THR A 32 28.47 -1.82 37.54
N SER A 33 29.26 -2.00 36.47
CA SER A 33 30.32 -3.00 36.37
C SER A 33 29.86 -4.43 36.70
N ARG A 34 28.62 -4.80 36.31
CA ARG A 34 28.00 -6.12 36.55
C ARG A 34 27.78 -6.86 35.23
N LEU A 35 27.89 -8.20 35.27
CA LEU A 35 27.69 -9.07 34.11
C LEU A 35 26.25 -9.54 33.92
N LEU A 36 25.41 -9.53 34.96
CA LEU A 36 24.00 -9.93 34.84
C LEU A 36 23.23 -9.08 33.79
N PRO A 37 23.36 -7.73 33.75
CA PRO A 37 22.71 -6.96 32.69
C PRO A 37 23.26 -7.26 31.29
N VAL A 38 24.50 -7.75 31.18
CA VAL A 38 25.06 -8.25 29.90
C VAL A 38 24.37 -9.53 29.47
N ALA A 39 24.14 -10.47 30.39
CA ALA A 39 23.37 -11.69 30.09
C ALA A 39 21.95 -11.34 29.60
N ILE A 40 21.28 -10.39 30.28
CA ILE A 40 19.97 -9.89 29.85
C ILE A 40 20.06 -9.24 28.45
N ALA A 41 21.11 -8.44 28.20
CA ALA A 41 21.33 -7.85 26.88
C ALA A 41 21.53 -8.92 25.79
N CYS A 42 22.23 -10.02 26.08
CA CYS A 42 22.38 -11.15 25.16
C CYS A 42 21.03 -11.81 24.85
N ILE A 43 20.18 -12.06 25.85
CA ILE A 43 18.84 -12.64 25.65
C ILE A 43 18.00 -11.73 24.76
N LEU A 44 17.90 -10.44 25.11
CA LEU A 44 17.11 -9.47 24.35
C LEU A 44 17.65 -9.27 22.94
N GLY A 45 18.98 -9.19 22.80
CA GLY A 45 19.64 -9.06 21.50
C GLY A 45 19.39 -10.26 20.60
N ALA A 46 19.48 -11.48 21.15
CA ALA A 46 19.16 -12.71 20.43
C ALA A 46 17.67 -12.77 20.03
N LEU A 47 16.74 -12.51 20.96
CA LEU A 47 15.31 -12.46 20.64
C LEU A 47 15.00 -11.43 19.54
N THR A 48 15.67 -10.28 19.58
CA THR A 48 15.53 -9.23 18.56
C THR A 48 16.07 -9.71 17.20
N LEU A 49 17.25 -10.33 17.18
CA LEU A 49 17.88 -10.85 15.96
C LEU A 49 16.99 -11.86 15.24
N PHE A 50 16.31 -12.73 16.00
CA PHE A 50 15.46 -13.79 15.44
C PHE A 50 14.00 -13.37 15.19
N SER A 51 13.60 -12.16 15.56
CA SER A 51 12.26 -11.63 15.25
C SER A 51 12.10 -11.21 13.77
N GLY A 52 13.21 -11.01 13.05
CA GLY A 52 13.22 -10.75 11.61
C GLY A 52 14.63 -10.40 11.10
N PRO A 53 14.89 -10.45 9.78
CA PRO A 53 16.24 -10.22 9.24
C PRO A 53 16.85 -8.87 9.61
N THR A 54 16.02 -7.82 9.75
CA THR A 54 16.43 -6.48 10.17
C THR A 54 16.83 -6.40 11.64
N GLY A 55 16.50 -7.42 12.44
CA GLY A 55 16.92 -7.58 13.82
C GLY A 55 18.43 -7.63 14.00
N ILE A 56 19.20 -7.89 12.93
CA ILE A 56 20.66 -7.79 12.90
C ILE A 56 21.19 -6.44 13.38
N ALA A 57 20.39 -5.38 13.28
CA ALA A 57 20.71 -4.06 13.83
C ALA A 57 20.96 -4.07 15.35
N SER A 58 20.40 -5.02 16.11
CA SER A 58 20.57 -5.13 17.57
C SER A 58 22.00 -5.49 17.99
N ILE A 59 22.75 -6.17 17.11
CA ILE A 59 24.13 -6.59 17.36
C ILE A 59 25.03 -5.35 17.58
N GLY A 60 24.69 -4.21 16.96
CA GLY A 60 25.40 -2.95 17.15
C GLY A 60 25.50 -2.54 18.62
N ALA A 61 24.46 -2.76 19.43
CA ALA A 61 24.46 -2.44 20.86
C ALA A 61 25.53 -3.20 21.66
N LEU A 62 25.80 -4.45 21.29
CA LEU A 62 26.82 -5.28 21.93
C LEU A 62 28.22 -4.95 21.39
N LEU A 63 28.37 -4.81 20.07
CA LEU A 63 29.66 -4.54 19.42
C LEU A 63 30.31 -3.25 19.91
N VAL A 64 29.52 -2.19 20.03
CA VAL A 64 30.03 -0.86 20.43
C VAL A 64 30.46 -0.81 21.90
N ALA A 65 30.03 -1.78 22.71
CA ALA A 65 30.39 -1.90 24.12
C ALA A 65 31.49 -2.92 24.40
N ILE A 66 32.08 -3.57 23.39
CA ILE A 66 33.14 -4.59 23.56
C ILE A 66 34.28 -4.10 24.46
N GLY A 67 34.75 -2.87 24.27
CA GLY A 67 35.83 -2.29 25.08
C GLY A 67 35.50 -2.27 26.57
N PRO A 68 34.45 -1.53 27.00
CA PRO A 68 33.99 -1.52 28.40
C PRO A 68 33.67 -2.92 28.95
N LEU A 69 33.03 -3.78 28.15
CA LEU A 69 32.68 -5.14 28.57
C LEU A 69 33.93 -6.00 28.83
N ARG A 70 34.96 -5.89 27.99
CA ARG A 70 36.26 -6.55 28.18
C ARG A 70 36.93 -6.09 29.47
N THR A 71 36.85 -4.79 29.80
CA THR A 71 37.38 -4.27 31.06
C THR A 71 36.65 -4.87 32.28
N ILE A 72 35.32 -4.97 32.23
CA ILE A 72 34.52 -5.59 33.31
C ILE A 72 34.89 -7.06 33.47
N LEU A 73 35.00 -7.79 32.36
CA LEU A 73 35.36 -9.20 32.36
C LEU A 73 36.77 -9.40 32.93
N HIS A 74 37.76 -8.63 32.48
CA HIS A 74 39.14 -8.75 32.94
C HIS A 74 39.30 -8.48 34.44
N ARG A 75 38.56 -7.51 34.99
CA ARG A 75 38.56 -7.22 36.44
C ARG A 75 38.04 -8.40 37.26
N ARG A 76 37.03 -9.12 36.76
CA ARG A 76 36.41 -10.26 37.45
C ARG A 76 37.11 -11.59 37.16
N TYR A 77 37.81 -11.69 36.04
CA TYR A 77 38.51 -12.88 35.59
C TYR A 77 39.51 -13.40 36.62
N LYS A 78 40.31 -12.51 37.23
CA LYS A 78 41.30 -12.89 38.25
C LYS A 78 40.68 -13.53 39.50
N GLN A 79 39.42 -13.23 39.79
CA GLN A 79 38.75 -13.70 41.02
C GLN A 79 37.90 -14.96 40.80
N PHE A 80 37.25 -15.08 39.64
CA PHE A 80 36.27 -16.15 39.38
C PHE A 80 36.67 -17.10 38.23
N GLY A 81 37.73 -16.80 37.47
CA GLY A 81 38.09 -17.53 36.25
C GLY A 81 37.18 -17.22 35.06
N ALA A 82 37.52 -17.71 33.86
CA ALA A 82 36.72 -17.45 32.64
C ALA A 82 35.43 -18.26 32.60
N LEU A 83 35.48 -19.55 32.95
CA LEU A 83 34.37 -20.47 32.72
C LEU A 83 33.07 -20.03 33.45
N PRO A 84 33.08 -19.66 34.75
CA PRO A 84 31.87 -19.22 35.44
C PRO A 84 31.34 -17.87 34.96
N LEU A 85 32.16 -17.07 34.27
CA LEU A 85 31.76 -15.77 33.73
C LEU A 85 31.19 -15.89 32.31
N LEU A 86 31.76 -16.76 31.47
CA LEU A 86 31.37 -16.92 30.07
C LEU A 86 30.24 -17.93 29.89
N ALA A 87 30.17 -19.00 30.69
CA ALA A 87 29.13 -20.02 30.52
C ALA A 87 27.70 -19.46 30.66
N PRO A 88 27.37 -18.60 31.65
CA PRO A 88 26.04 -17.98 31.73
C PRO A 88 25.74 -17.03 30.57
N LEU A 89 26.76 -16.34 30.03
CA LEU A 89 26.59 -15.45 28.88
C LEU A 89 26.34 -16.23 27.59
N LEU A 90 27.03 -17.36 27.40
CA LEU A 90 26.79 -18.27 26.29
C LEU A 90 25.40 -18.89 26.39
N ALA A 91 25.01 -19.38 27.57
CA ALA A 91 23.65 -19.90 27.80
C ALA A 91 22.56 -18.84 27.53
N ALA A 92 22.79 -17.60 27.95
CA ALA A 92 21.90 -16.48 27.68
C ALA A 92 21.78 -16.16 26.18
N ALA A 93 22.89 -16.25 25.42
CA ALA A 93 22.90 -15.98 23.99
C ALA A 93 22.27 -17.12 23.15
N THR A 94 22.30 -18.37 23.65
CA THR A 94 21.79 -19.54 22.92
C THR A 94 20.35 -19.93 23.30
N VAL A 95 19.73 -19.25 24.27
CA VAL A 95 18.37 -19.58 24.73
C VAL A 95 17.33 -19.54 23.61
N THR A 96 17.54 -18.72 22.58
CA THR A 96 16.62 -18.61 21.43
C THR A 96 16.60 -19.86 20.56
N ALA A 97 17.62 -20.73 20.63
CA ALA A 97 17.61 -22.02 19.94
C ALA A 97 16.41 -22.87 20.39
N ILE A 98 15.99 -22.77 21.66
CA ILE A 98 14.80 -23.47 22.18
C ILE A 98 13.54 -23.00 21.47
N LEU A 99 13.44 -21.69 21.18
CA LEU A 99 12.27 -21.11 20.50
C LEU A 99 12.28 -21.42 19.00
N ILE A 100 13.45 -21.35 18.36
CA ILE A 100 13.62 -21.64 16.92
C ILE A 100 13.27 -23.10 16.64
N PHE A 101 13.83 -24.03 17.42
CA PHE A 101 13.67 -25.47 17.20
C PHE A 101 12.60 -26.11 18.11
N ARG A 102 11.62 -25.32 18.59
CA ARG A 102 10.51 -25.81 19.42
C ARG A 102 9.64 -26.81 18.66
N ASP A 103 9.43 -26.55 17.38
CA ASP A 103 8.54 -27.29 16.50
C ASP A 103 9.26 -27.79 15.24
N GLN A 104 10.04 -26.91 14.60
CA GLN A 104 10.79 -27.25 13.40
C GLN A 104 12.17 -27.84 13.72
N THR A 105 12.61 -28.77 12.86
CA THR A 105 13.92 -29.40 12.97
C THR A 105 14.99 -28.61 12.21
N PHE A 106 16.28 -28.90 12.47
CA PHE A 106 17.38 -28.29 11.72
C PHE A 106 17.28 -28.58 10.21
N ALA A 107 16.93 -29.80 9.84
CA ALA A 107 16.70 -30.17 8.43
C ALA A 107 15.55 -29.34 7.81
N GLY A 108 14.44 -29.17 8.54
CA GLY A 108 13.29 -28.35 8.10
C GLY A 108 13.67 -26.89 7.86
N GLU A 109 14.33 -26.25 8.82
CA GLU A 109 14.78 -24.85 8.70
C GLU A 109 15.83 -24.64 7.60
N THR A 110 16.72 -25.61 7.42
CA THR A 110 17.71 -25.58 6.33
C THR A 110 17.02 -25.65 4.97
N GLN A 111 16.05 -26.55 4.79
CA GLN A 111 15.27 -26.64 3.55
C GLN A 111 14.43 -25.39 3.30
N ALA A 112 13.78 -24.84 4.33
CA ALA A 112 13.03 -23.59 4.23
C ALA A 112 13.92 -22.42 3.80
N SER A 113 15.12 -22.30 4.39
CA SER A 113 16.10 -21.27 4.02
C SER A 113 16.62 -21.44 2.58
N LEU A 114 16.89 -22.68 2.15
CA LEU A 114 17.31 -22.99 0.79
C LEU A 114 16.22 -22.75 -0.25
N LEU A 115 14.95 -22.90 0.11
CA LEU A 115 13.82 -22.57 -0.78
C LEU A 115 13.65 -21.06 -0.89
N LYS A 116 13.61 -20.34 0.25
CA LYS A 116 13.49 -18.87 0.28
C LYS A 116 14.59 -18.16 -0.50
N ARG A 117 15.81 -18.68 -0.50
CA ARG A 117 16.93 -18.14 -1.30
C ARG A 117 16.85 -18.45 -2.79
N ALA A 118 16.21 -19.57 -3.15
CA ALA A 118 16.11 -20.01 -4.54
C ALA A 118 14.95 -19.35 -5.27
N VAL A 119 13.82 -19.17 -4.59
CA VAL A 119 12.57 -18.64 -5.18
C VAL A 119 12.35 -17.18 -4.83
N GLY A 120 12.58 -16.80 -3.57
CA GLY A 120 12.25 -15.46 -3.09
C GLY A 120 13.27 -14.40 -3.50
N PRO A 121 12.90 -13.10 -3.40
CA PRO A 121 13.85 -12.02 -3.60
C PRO A 121 14.99 -12.12 -2.59
N SER A 122 16.19 -12.41 -3.10
CA SER A 122 17.42 -12.53 -2.30
C SER A 122 18.52 -11.66 -2.92
N LEU A 123 18.42 -10.37 -2.66
CA LEU A 123 19.35 -9.36 -3.13
C LEU A 123 20.72 -9.53 -2.46
N LYS A 124 21.78 -9.12 -3.16
CA LYS A 124 23.14 -9.20 -2.64
C LYS A 124 23.42 -8.05 -1.70
N TRP A 125 24.52 -8.16 -0.95
CA TRP A 125 24.89 -7.16 0.04
C TRP A 125 25.27 -5.80 -0.60
N PHE A 126 25.77 -5.81 -1.84
CA PHE A 126 26.11 -4.61 -2.60
C PHE A 126 24.89 -3.93 -3.26
N ASP A 127 23.72 -4.60 -3.28
CA ASP A 127 22.46 -4.04 -3.78
C ASP A 127 21.74 -3.17 -2.74
N GLU A 128 22.43 -2.75 -1.67
CA GLU A 128 21.85 -1.89 -0.64
C GLU A 128 21.36 -0.55 -1.20
N HIS A 129 21.92 -0.07 -2.32
CA HIS A 129 21.48 1.16 -3.00
C HIS A 129 19.99 1.15 -3.36
N ILE A 130 19.42 -0.02 -3.70
CA ILE A 130 18.00 -0.19 -4.03
C ILE A 130 17.08 0.31 -2.91
N ARG A 131 17.48 0.12 -1.64
CA ARG A 131 16.70 0.60 -0.49
C ARG A 131 16.52 2.12 -0.53
N TYR A 132 17.57 2.84 -0.95
CA TYR A 132 17.58 4.30 -1.01
C TYR A 132 16.96 4.81 -2.30
N GLU A 133 17.16 4.11 -3.42
CA GLU A 133 16.46 4.40 -4.68
C GLU A 133 14.95 4.40 -4.47
N ARG A 134 14.41 3.35 -3.82
CA ARG A 134 13.00 3.24 -3.47
C ARG A 134 12.51 4.36 -2.56
N LEU A 135 13.36 4.82 -1.64
CA LEU A 135 13.03 5.95 -0.77
C LEU A 135 12.86 7.24 -1.57
N PHE A 136 13.57 7.41 -2.69
CA PHE A 136 13.52 8.61 -3.55
C PHE A 136 12.56 8.51 -4.74
N MET A 137 11.83 7.40 -4.89
CA MET A 137 10.72 7.29 -5.83
C MET A 137 9.49 8.05 -5.34
N ALA A 138 8.74 8.63 -6.27
CA ALA A 138 7.54 9.42 -5.98
C ALA A 138 6.31 8.56 -5.63
N SER A 139 6.48 7.49 -4.87
CA SER A 139 5.45 6.49 -4.50
C SER A 139 5.12 6.54 -2.99
N PRO A 140 4.10 5.80 -2.51
CA PRO A 140 3.85 5.64 -1.07
C PRO A 140 5.05 5.06 -0.31
N ASP A 141 5.91 4.26 -0.96
CA ASP A 141 7.13 3.72 -0.36
C ASP A 141 8.23 4.76 -0.13
N GLY A 142 8.23 5.82 -0.95
CA GLY A 142 9.07 7.00 -0.84
C GLY A 142 8.27 8.27 -0.53
N SER A 143 7.20 8.17 0.25
CA SER A 143 6.33 9.31 0.57
C SER A 143 7.04 10.39 1.41
N VAL A 144 6.45 11.58 1.47
CA VAL A 144 6.99 12.73 2.23
C VAL A 144 7.36 12.33 3.66
N ALA A 145 6.46 11.63 4.35
CA ALA A 145 6.63 11.20 5.74
C ALA A 145 7.79 10.21 5.92
N ARG A 146 7.90 9.21 5.03
CA ARG A 146 8.97 8.20 5.07
C ARG A 146 10.34 8.81 4.75
N ARG A 147 10.44 9.64 3.72
CA ARG A 147 11.68 10.35 3.35
C ARG A 147 12.18 11.21 4.49
N PHE A 148 11.31 12.06 5.04
CA PHE A 148 11.70 12.96 6.12
C PHE A 148 12.22 12.19 7.33
N ALA A 149 11.55 11.09 7.71
CA ALA A 149 11.97 10.27 8.85
C ALA A 149 13.42 9.75 8.72
N VAL A 150 13.80 9.25 7.54
CA VAL A 150 15.13 8.69 7.28
C VAL A 150 16.17 9.80 7.13
N LEU A 151 15.86 10.85 6.36
CA LEU A 151 16.79 11.95 6.13
C LEU A 151 17.07 12.74 7.42
N ALA A 152 16.05 12.96 8.25
CA ALA A 152 16.22 13.59 9.57
C ALA A 152 17.15 12.77 10.47
N LEU A 153 17.03 11.43 10.45
CA LEU A 153 17.93 10.53 11.18
C LEU A 153 19.38 10.66 10.67
N VAL A 154 19.58 10.67 9.36
CA VAL A 154 20.92 10.81 8.74
C VAL A 154 21.54 12.17 9.08
N VAL A 155 20.76 13.26 9.03
CA VAL A 155 21.22 14.60 9.43
C VAL A 155 21.57 14.65 10.91
N ALA A 156 20.74 14.06 11.77
CA ALA A 156 21.02 13.97 13.21
C ALA A 156 22.30 13.18 13.49
N LEU A 157 22.52 12.08 12.76
CA LEU A 157 23.75 11.29 12.85
C LEU A 157 24.97 12.10 12.39
N ALA A 158 24.88 12.72 11.22
CA ALA A 158 25.98 13.48 10.63
C ALA A 158 26.44 14.63 11.54
N VAL A 159 25.49 15.40 12.09
CA VAL A 159 25.85 16.52 12.99
C VAL A 159 26.41 16.03 14.33
N ALA A 160 25.89 14.93 14.88
CA ALA A 160 26.40 14.32 16.11
C ALA A 160 27.83 13.79 15.92
N VAL A 161 28.10 13.11 14.80
CA VAL A 161 29.45 12.64 14.41
C VAL A 161 30.39 13.83 14.22
N ALA A 162 30.01 14.83 13.41
CA ALA A 162 30.85 15.99 13.13
C ALA A 162 31.23 16.75 14.41
N MET A 163 30.27 16.96 15.32
CA MET A 163 30.52 17.61 16.60
C MET A 163 31.40 16.75 17.53
N SER A 164 31.18 15.43 17.57
CA SER A 164 31.99 14.52 18.37
C SER A 164 33.43 14.44 17.86
N LEU A 165 33.66 14.45 16.54
CA LEU A 165 35.00 14.46 15.95
C LEU A 165 35.70 15.80 16.18
N ARG A 166 35.00 16.92 15.96
CA ARG A 166 35.59 18.26 16.08
C ARG A 166 35.93 18.67 17.51
N LYS A 167 35.10 18.30 18.49
CA LYS A 167 35.27 18.74 19.89
C LYS A 167 35.63 17.60 20.84
N GLY A 168 35.85 16.39 20.32
CA GLY A 168 36.04 15.16 21.11
C GLY A 168 34.79 14.71 21.88
N ARG A 169 33.78 15.57 22.07
CA ARG A 169 32.51 15.28 22.74
C ARG A 169 31.47 16.31 22.32
N ILE A 170 30.20 16.00 22.58
CA ILE A 170 29.12 16.98 22.48
C ILE A 170 29.03 17.71 23.82
N PRO A 171 29.24 19.04 23.88
CA PRO A 171 29.16 19.79 25.13
C PRO A 171 27.78 19.64 25.79
N GLY A 172 27.75 19.39 27.10
CA GLY A 172 26.51 19.16 27.85
C GLY A 172 26.03 17.71 27.86
N THR A 173 26.72 16.77 27.21
CA THR A 173 26.39 15.34 27.26
C THR A 173 27.56 14.48 27.77
N ALA A 174 27.23 13.28 28.25
CA ALA A 174 28.22 12.28 28.66
C ALA A 174 28.84 11.61 27.42
N ALA A 175 30.16 11.75 27.26
CA ALA A 175 30.87 11.30 26.05
C ALA A 175 30.74 9.79 25.79
N GLY A 176 30.72 8.96 26.84
CA GLY A 176 30.63 7.50 26.70
C GLY A 176 29.33 7.05 26.01
N PRO A 177 28.15 7.22 26.64
CA PRO A 177 26.87 6.83 26.06
C PRO A 177 26.59 7.52 24.71
N SER A 178 26.96 8.81 24.56
CA SER A 178 26.79 9.54 23.31
C SER A 178 27.58 8.93 22.15
N ARG A 179 28.85 8.54 22.36
CA ARG A 179 29.63 7.86 21.32
C ARG A 179 29.07 6.47 21.02
N ARG A 180 28.57 5.76 22.04
CA ARG A 180 28.00 4.43 21.85
C ARG A 180 26.73 4.46 21.00
N ILE A 181 25.80 5.38 21.27
CA ILE A 181 24.57 5.46 20.47
C ILE A 181 24.81 5.88 19.01
N ILE A 182 25.78 6.76 18.78
CA ILE A 182 26.28 7.09 17.42
C ILE A 182 26.82 5.83 16.74
N GLY A 183 27.70 5.09 17.44
CA GLY A 183 28.28 3.86 16.93
C GLY A 183 27.24 2.79 16.63
N ILE A 184 26.23 2.63 17.49
CA ILE A 184 25.15 1.66 17.30
C ILE A 184 24.41 1.99 16.01
N THR A 185 24.03 3.25 15.82
CA THR A 185 23.33 3.70 14.62
C THR A 185 24.14 3.42 13.34
N ILE A 186 25.45 3.74 13.34
CA ILE A 186 26.35 3.47 12.19
C ILE A 186 26.43 1.97 11.91
N ILE A 187 26.67 1.15 12.93
CA ILE A 187 26.78 -0.30 12.77
C ILE A 187 25.43 -0.89 12.31
N SER A 188 24.30 -0.39 12.79
CA SER A 188 22.98 -0.84 12.36
C SER A 188 22.75 -0.55 10.87
N PHE A 189 23.15 0.61 10.34
CA PHE A 189 23.10 0.88 8.89
C PHE A 189 23.97 -0.10 8.09
N LEU A 190 25.20 -0.37 8.54
CA LEU A 190 26.08 -1.34 7.89
C LEU A 190 25.53 -2.78 7.99
N ALA A 191 24.95 -3.16 9.13
CA ALA A 191 24.40 -4.48 9.35
C ALA A 191 23.18 -4.75 8.44
N MET A 192 22.38 -3.73 8.14
CA MET A 192 21.27 -3.85 7.20
C MET A 192 21.71 -4.19 5.77
N MET A 193 22.97 -3.91 5.39
CA MET A 193 23.51 -4.33 4.09
C MET A 193 23.45 -5.85 3.90
N PHE A 194 23.46 -6.63 4.99
CA PHE A 194 23.38 -8.09 4.94
C PHE A 194 21.96 -8.64 4.97
N THR A 195 20.93 -7.77 4.99
CA THR A 195 19.53 -8.22 4.88
C THR A 195 19.20 -8.64 3.45
N PRO A 196 18.53 -9.78 3.23
CA PRO A 196 18.24 -10.29 1.87
C PRO A 196 17.21 -9.45 1.11
N THR A 197 16.38 -8.67 1.80
CA THR A 197 15.36 -7.81 1.21
C THR A 197 15.62 -6.33 1.52
N LYS A 198 15.44 -5.46 0.51
CA LYS A 198 15.89 -4.06 0.50
C LYS A 198 14.73 -3.07 0.42
N TRP A 199 13.81 -3.16 1.38
CA TRP A 199 12.63 -2.29 1.41
C TRP A 199 12.79 -1.06 2.31
N THR A 200 12.05 0.02 2.02
CA THR A 200 12.09 1.28 2.79
C THR A 200 11.48 1.13 4.18
N HIS A 201 10.47 0.26 4.33
CA HIS A 201 9.83 0.01 5.62
C HIS A 201 10.79 -0.55 6.69
N HIS A 202 11.91 -1.18 6.29
CA HIS A 202 12.92 -1.68 7.24
C HIS A 202 13.58 -0.55 8.04
N PHE A 203 13.54 0.70 7.57
CA PHE A 203 14.04 1.84 8.35
C PHE A 203 13.27 2.00 9.67
N GLY A 204 12.10 1.40 9.84
CA GLY A 204 11.32 1.40 11.08
C GLY A 204 12.10 0.91 12.31
N VAL A 205 13.11 0.05 12.13
CA VAL A 205 13.96 -0.45 13.23
C VAL A 205 14.75 0.66 13.92
N PHE A 206 15.04 1.77 13.22
CA PHE A 206 15.75 2.91 13.80
C PHE A 206 14.86 3.80 14.65
N ALA A 207 13.54 3.59 14.69
CA ALA A 207 12.65 4.47 15.46
C ALA A 207 13.04 4.52 16.94
N GLY A 208 13.58 3.43 17.49
CA GLY A 208 14.12 3.38 18.85
C GLY A 208 15.37 4.26 19.04
N LEU A 209 16.22 4.37 18.04
CA LEU A 209 17.47 5.16 18.08
C LEU A 209 17.26 6.62 17.64
N ALA A 210 16.27 6.89 16.79
CA ALA A 210 16.07 8.19 16.17
C ALA A 210 15.71 9.29 17.18
N GLY A 211 14.92 8.96 18.22
CA GLY A 211 14.54 9.94 19.24
C GLY A 211 15.74 10.42 20.08
N SER A 212 16.55 9.48 20.54
CA SER A 212 17.75 9.76 21.34
C SER A 212 18.86 10.41 20.52
N LEU A 213 19.04 10.01 19.25
CA LEU A 213 19.97 10.68 18.33
C LEU A 213 19.50 12.09 17.95
N GLY A 214 18.19 12.27 17.74
CA GLY A 214 17.58 13.59 17.50
C GLY A 214 17.77 14.53 18.68
N ALA A 215 17.61 14.03 19.92
CA ALA A 215 17.90 14.80 21.13
C ALA A 215 19.39 15.18 21.22
N LEU A 216 20.29 14.23 20.90
CA LEU A 216 21.73 14.48 20.86
C LEU A 216 22.10 15.54 19.82
N ALA A 217 21.52 15.47 18.62
CA ALA A 217 21.70 16.45 17.56
C ALA A 217 21.17 17.83 17.96
N ALA A 218 19.99 17.91 18.58
CA ALA A 218 19.42 19.17 19.07
C ALA A 218 20.37 19.85 20.07
N VAL A 219 20.95 19.10 21.02
CA VAL A 219 21.96 19.61 21.97
C VAL A 219 23.22 20.07 21.24
N ALA A 220 23.69 19.30 20.26
CA ALA A 220 24.91 19.58 19.50
C ALA A 220 24.86 20.89 18.70
N VAL A 221 23.67 21.37 18.33
CA VAL A 221 23.47 22.60 17.54
C VAL A 221 23.03 23.80 18.38
N THR A 222 22.77 23.63 19.68
CA THR A 222 22.45 24.75 20.58
C THR A 222 23.53 25.84 20.52
N GLY A 223 23.16 27.11 20.77
CA GLY A 223 24.13 28.22 20.79
C GLY A 223 25.27 28.03 21.81
N ALA A 224 25.07 27.20 22.83
CA ALA A 224 26.11 26.82 23.79
C ALA A 224 27.13 25.83 23.20
N ALA A 225 26.68 24.89 22.36
CA ALA A 225 27.53 23.89 21.71
C ALA A 225 28.11 24.39 20.37
N MET A 226 27.33 25.12 19.58
CA MET A 226 27.69 25.67 18.27
C MET A 226 27.59 27.21 18.30
N ARG A 227 28.66 27.86 18.77
CA ARG A 227 28.70 29.32 18.95
C ARG A 227 28.55 30.09 17.64
N SER A 228 29.29 29.67 16.62
CA SER A 228 29.32 30.30 15.29
C SER A 228 27.91 30.48 14.71
N ARG A 229 27.52 31.73 14.44
CA ARG A 229 26.24 32.04 13.78
C ARG A 229 26.15 31.37 12.41
N ARG A 230 27.22 31.46 11.61
CA ARG A 230 27.36 30.79 10.32
C ARG A 230 26.98 29.31 10.40
N ASN A 231 27.60 28.53 11.29
CA ASN A 231 27.38 27.08 11.34
C ASN A 231 25.93 26.72 11.70
N ARG A 232 25.29 27.52 12.59
CA ARG A 232 23.87 27.35 12.94
C ARG A 232 22.97 27.65 11.75
N THR A 233 23.28 28.70 10.98
CA THR A 233 22.54 29.05 9.77
C THR A 233 22.71 28.00 8.67
N VAL A 234 23.93 27.46 8.48
CA VAL A 234 24.16 26.33 7.56
C VAL A 234 23.33 25.12 7.97
N PHE A 235 23.30 24.77 9.26
CA PHE A 235 22.49 23.65 9.72
C PHE A 235 20.99 23.89 9.46
N ALA A 236 20.50 25.11 9.69
CA ALA A 236 19.12 25.47 9.34
C ALA A 236 18.86 25.32 7.82
N ALA A 237 19.77 25.77 6.96
CA ALA A 237 19.66 25.60 5.51
C ALA A 237 19.59 24.11 5.11
N VAL A 238 20.41 23.26 5.73
CA VAL A 238 20.42 21.80 5.51
C VAL A 238 19.10 21.16 5.94
N VAL A 239 18.53 21.55 7.10
CA VAL A 239 17.23 21.05 7.54
C VAL A 239 16.12 21.44 6.57
N ILE A 240 16.12 22.69 6.09
CA ILE A 240 15.13 23.18 5.12
C ILE A 240 15.30 22.45 3.78
N PHE A 241 16.54 22.21 3.34
CA PHE A 241 16.84 21.42 2.14
C PHE A 241 16.30 19.99 2.27
N VAL A 242 16.47 19.35 3.42
CA VAL A 242 15.94 18.02 3.71
C VAL A 242 14.41 18.00 3.70
N MET A 243 13.76 19.05 4.21
CA MET A 243 12.32 19.22 4.03
C MET A 243 11.97 19.32 2.54
N ALA A 244 12.65 20.17 1.76
CA ALA A 244 12.40 20.29 0.32
C ALA A 244 12.51 18.93 -0.40
N LEU A 245 13.59 18.18 -0.13
CA LEU A 245 13.81 16.84 -0.69
C LEU A 245 12.73 15.83 -0.29
N SER A 246 12.21 15.95 0.94
CA SER A 246 11.11 15.11 1.42
C SER A 246 9.80 15.46 0.72
N PHE A 247 9.49 16.75 0.55
CA PHE A 247 8.28 17.24 -0.12
C PHE A 247 8.26 17.00 -1.63
N ALA A 248 9.41 16.66 -2.24
CA ALA A 248 9.52 16.23 -3.64
C ALA A 248 8.95 14.82 -3.89
N SER A 249 7.78 14.53 -3.32
CA SER A 249 7.08 13.24 -3.40
C SER A 249 5.60 13.42 -3.10
N VAL A 250 4.85 12.32 -3.16
CA VAL A 250 3.43 12.28 -2.79
C VAL A 250 3.24 12.19 -1.27
N ASN A 251 2.13 12.71 -0.76
CA ASN A 251 1.65 12.44 0.61
C ASN A 251 0.83 11.14 0.66
N GLY A 252 1.36 10.09 0.03
CA GLY A 252 0.69 8.81 -0.15
C GLY A 252 0.87 7.87 1.03
N TRP A 253 -0.21 7.16 1.37
CA TRP A 253 -0.24 6.03 2.29
C TRP A 253 -0.64 4.75 1.55
N TRP A 254 -0.48 3.60 2.19
CA TRP A 254 -0.78 2.31 1.54
C TRP A 254 -2.27 2.00 1.52
N TYR A 255 -2.77 1.56 0.36
CA TYR A 255 -4.11 1.04 0.14
C TYR A 255 -5.20 1.91 0.79
N VAL A 256 -6.02 1.33 1.66
CA VAL A 256 -7.13 1.97 2.38
C VAL A 256 -6.72 3.13 3.30
N SER A 257 -5.46 3.24 3.69
CA SER A 257 -4.99 4.37 4.50
C SER A 257 -4.86 5.66 3.68
N ASN A 258 -4.88 5.55 2.36
CA ASN A 258 -4.74 6.68 1.43
C ASN A 258 -6.08 7.39 1.16
N PHE A 259 -7.18 6.79 1.59
CA PHE A 259 -8.54 7.25 1.29
C PHE A 259 -8.78 8.61 1.94
N GLY A 260 -9.08 9.62 1.11
CA GLY A 260 -9.34 11.00 1.53
C GLY A 260 -8.11 11.84 1.84
N VAL A 261 -6.90 11.26 1.84
CA VAL A 261 -5.69 12.00 2.24
C VAL A 261 -5.33 13.06 1.19
N PRO A 262 -5.11 14.33 1.60
CA PRO A 262 -4.67 15.39 0.70
C PRO A 262 -3.33 15.07 0.04
N TRP A 263 -3.23 15.33 -1.27
CA TRP A 263 -2.03 15.08 -2.08
C TRP A 263 -1.53 13.62 -2.02
N SER A 264 -2.44 12.67 -1.84
CA SER A 264 -2.14 11.23 -1.85
C SER A 264 -1.45 10.76 -3.14
N ASN A 265 -1.86 11.32 -4.29
CA ASN A 265 -1.38 10.97 -5.63
C ASN A 265 -0.68 12.14 -6.36
N SER A 266 -0.38 13.24 -5.66
CA SER A 266 0.29 14.41 -6.24
C SER A 266 1.25 15.05 -5.26
N PHE A 267 2.11 15.95 -5.73
CA PHE A 267 3.05 16.62 -4.84
C PHE A 267 2.32 17.71 -4.04
N PRO A 268 2.60 17.85 -2.74
CA PRO A 268 1.99 18.89 -1.93
C PRO A 268 2.22 20.29 -2.51
N LYS A 269 1.12 21.00 -2.76
CA LYS A 269 1.11 22.36 -3.30
C LYS A 269 0.01 23.18 -2.66
N TRP A 270 0.27 24.47 -2.45
CA TRP A 270 -0.76 25.44 -2.09
C TRP A 270 -1.10 26.32 -3.30
N ARG A 271 -0.39 27.44 -3.49
CA ARG A 271 -0.46 28.23 -4.75
C ARG A 271 0.68 27.88 -5.72
N TRP A 272 1.76 27.36 -5.17
CA TRP A 272 3.04 27.02 -5.79
C TRP A 272 3.56 25.77 -5.06
N SER A 273 4.48 25.04 -5.70
CA SER A 273 5.01 23.79 -5.17
C SER A 273 5.72 24.01 -3.83
N LEU A 274 5.33 23.25 -2.79
CA LEU A 274 5.99 23.34 -1.49
C LEU A 274 7.46 22.94 -1.56
N THR A 275 7.81 21.98 -2.42
CA THR A 275 9.20 21.61 -2.72
C THR A 275 10.01 22.80 -3.20
N THR A 276 9.49 23.54 -4.18
CA THR A 276 10.19 24.68 -4.78
C THR A 276 10.35 25.81 -3.76
N ALA A 277 9.29 26.15 -3.04
CA ALA A 277 9.34 27.18 -2.00
C ALA A 277 10.35 26.84 -0.89
N LEU A 278 10.40 25.58 -0.45
CA LEU A 278 11.39 25.12 0.55
C LEU A 278 12.80 25.13 -0.01
N LEU A 279 13.00 24.77 -1.29
CA LEU A 279 14.30 24.82 -1.94
C LEU A 279 14.83 26.25 -2.05
N GLU A 280 13.99 27.19 -2.51
CA GLU A 280 14.32 28.62 -2.57
C GLU A 280 14.66 29.16 -1.19
N LEU A 281 13.85 28.84 -0.17
CA LEU A 281 14.13 29.22 1.21
C LEU A 281 15.47 28.66 1.70
N SER A 282 15.79 27.41 1.36
CA SER A 282 17.10 26.81 1.69
C SER A 282 18.25 27.60 1.06
N VAL A 283 18.14 27.96 -0.21
CA VAL A 283 19.14 28.78 -0.93
C VAL A 283 19.28 30.15 -0.28
N VAL A 284 18.19 30.84 0.04
CA VAL A 284 18.22 32.14 0.72
C VAL A 284 18.94 32.03 2.07
N VAL A 285 18.61 31.02 2.89
CA VAL A 285 19.25 30.81 4.18
C VAL A 285 20.74 30.45 4.03
N LEU A 286 21.10 29.73 2.96
CA LEU A 286 22.49 29.43 2.63
C LEU A 286 23.27 30.69 2.20
N VAL A 287 22.66 31.59 1.42
CA VAL A 287 23.24 32.90 1.08
C VAL A 287 23.45 33.74 2.34
N VAL A 288 22.51 33.74 3.28
CA VAL A 288 22.67 34.40 4.59
C VAL A 288 23.82 33.76 5.38
N ALA A 289 23.95 32.43 5.34
CA ALA A 289 25.07 31.74 5.99
C ALA A 289 26.42 32.10 5.35
N ALA A 290 26.46 32.25 4.01
CA ALA A 290 27.64 32.72 3.28
C ALA A 290 27.96 34.18 3.63
N TRP A 291 26.96 35.05 3.76
CA TRP A 291 27.15 36.42 4.23
C TRP A 291 27.78 36.48 5.63
N PHE A 292 27.29 35.66 6.58
CA PHE A 292 27.92 35.51 7.89
C PHE A 292 29.33 34.90 7.88
N ASN A 293 29.79 34.38 6.74
CA ASN A 293 31.18 33.97 6.58
C ASN A 293 32.09 35.14 6.21
N PHE A 294 31.54 36.23 5.66
CA PHE A 294 32.30 37.41 5.22
C PHE A 294 32.20 38.58 6.20
N VAL A 295 31.14 38.67 6.99
CA VAL A 295 30.95 39.73 8.00
C VAL A 295 31.40 39.24 9.37
N ASP A 296 32.07 40.12 10.12
CA ASP A 296 32.40 39.84 11.53
C ASP A 296 31.11 39.78 12.36
N THR A 297 30.79 38.59 12.87
CA THR A 297 29.58 38.38 13.65
C THR A 297 29.90 38.10 15.11
N ASP A 298 29.25 38.83 16.02
CA ASP A 298 29.26 38.48 17.44
C ASP A 298 28.72 37.06 17.68
N ASP A 299 29.63 36.11 17.91
CA ASP A 299 29.37 34.68 18.09
C ASP A 299 28.76 34.30 19.46
N GLY A 300 28.09 35.26 20.09
CA GLY A 300 27.36 35.09 21.34
C GLY A 300 26.08 34.25 21.21
N PRO A 301 25.54 33.78 22.34
CA PRO A 301 24.22 33.14 22.38
C PRO A 301 23.16 34.11 21.83
N PRO A 302 22.21 33.63 21.01
CA PRO A 302 21.26 34.51 20.34
C PRO A 302 20.38 35.21 21.38
N LYS A 303 20.36 36.54 21.35
CA LYS A 303 19.50 37.39 22.21
C LYS A 303 18.09 37.42 21.63
N THR A 304 17.25 36.43 21.94
CA THR A 304 15.83 36.48 21.54
C THR A 304 15.04 37.31 22.55
N ARG A 305 14.22 38.26 22.07
CA ARG A 305 13.32 39.08 22.91
C ARG A 305 12.22 38.28 23.62
N ILE A 306 12.01 37.00 23.26
CA ILE A 306 10.84 36.17 23.62
C ILE A 306 11.10 35.23 24.83
N GLY A 307 12.07 35.56 25.69
CA GLY A 307 12.39 34.79 26.90
C GLY A 307 13.16 33.48 26.68
N ALA A 308 13.83 32.97 27.73
CA ALA A 308 14.83 31.89 27.64
C ALA A 308 14.29 30.49 27.27
N ARG A 309 12.98 30.25 27.43
CA ARG A 309 12.34 28.97 27.03
C ARG A 309 12.03 28.94 25.53
N LEU A 310 11.41 29.99 24.99
CA LEU A 310 11.12 30.07 23.55
C LEU A 310 12.41 30.20 22.72
N ALA A 311 13.43 30.86 23.28
CA ALA A 311 14.77 30.93 22.70
C ALA A 311 15.35 29.54 22.34
N ARG A 312 15.11 28.53 23.19
CA ARG A 312 15.62 27.17 23.00
C ARG A 312 14.89 26.41 21.90
N ILE A 313 13.59 26.66 21.75
CA ILE A 313 12.76 26.03 20.71
C ILE A 313 13.14 26.57 19.33
N VAL A 314 13.25 27.89 19.21
CA VAL A 314 13.65 28.57 17.97
C VAL A 314 15.08 28.19 17.53
N GLN A 315 15.93 27.73 18.45
CA GLN A 315 17.31 27.31 18.17
C GLN A 315 17.44 25.89 17.60
N SER A 316 16.36 25.10 17.49
CA SER A 316 16.43 23.72 16.99
C SER A 316 15.62 23.57 15.70
N PRO A 317 16.19 23.92 14.52
CA PRO A 317 15.47 23.85 13.25
C PRO A 317 14.98 22.44 12.93
N LEU A 318 15.76 21.40 13.29
CA LEU A 318 15.36 20.00 13.10
C LEU A 318 14.12 19.63 13.94
N ALA A 319 14.02 20.13 15.17
CA ALA A 319 12.84 19.89 16.01
C ALA A 319 11.60 20.60 15.47
N ILE A 320 11.75 21.84 14.97
CA ILE A 320 10.66 22.59 14.32
C ILE A 320 10.19 21.84 13.08
N ALA A 321 11.11 21.46 12.19
CA ALA A 321 10.79 20.67 10.99
C ALA A 321 10.07 19.37 11.35
N THR A 322 10.55 18.65 12.37
CA THR A 322 9.94 17.40 12.82
C THR A 322 8.51 17.62 13.33
N TRP A 323 8.28 18.65 14.14
CA TRP A 323 6.92 18.97 14.61
C TRP A 323 6.00 19.36 13.47
N LEU A 324 6.46 20.17 12.51
CA LEU A 324 5.67 20.55 11.33
C LEU A 324 5.25 19.31 10.53
N LEU A 325 6.17 18.37 10.29
CA LEU A 325 5.87 17.13 9.58
C LEU A 325 4.89 16.24 10.36
N VAL A 326 5.10 16.06 11.66
CA VAL A 326 4.17 15.27 12.51
C VAL A 326 2.76 15.91 12.51
N THR A 327 2.67 17.23 12.65
CA THR A 327 1.39 17.94 12.57
C THR A 327 0.75 17.77 11.19
N MET A 328 1.52 17.84 10.11
CA MET A 328 1.02 17.60 8.75
C MET A 328 0.49 16.16 8.60
N GLU A 329 1.25 15.15 9.06
CA GLU A 329 0.84 13.75 9.01
C GLU A 329 -0.51 13.54 9.72
N VAL A 330 -0.61 13.98 10.98
CA VAL A 330 -1.83 13.85 11.79
C VAL A 330 -2.99 14.63 11.16
N ALA A 331 -2.78 15.89 10.79
CA ALA A 331 -3.82 16.72 10.19
C ALA A 331 -4.30 16.16 8.84
N SER A 332 -3.40 15.62 8.02
CA SER A 332 -3.77 15.04 6.71
C SER A 332 -4.63 13.79 6.85
N LEU A 333 -4.31 12.90 7.80
CA LEU A 333 -5.10 11.70 8.09
C LEU A 333 -6.44 12.05 8.74
N THR A 334 -6.46 13.02 9.66
CA THR A 334 -7.70 13.51 10.27
C THR A 334 -8.60 14.18 9.23
N LEU A 335 -8.04 15.00 8.33
CA LEU A 335 -8.81 15.62 7.25
C LEU A 335 -9.35 14.57 6.28
N GLY A 336 -8.58 13.51 5.97
CA GLY A 336 -9.06 12.39 5.19
C GLY A 336 -10.28 11.71 5.82
N MET A 337 -10.23 11.46 7.14
CA MET A 337 -11.36 10.89 7.89
C MET A 337 -12.61 11.79 7.87
N ILE A 338 -12.43 13.11 8.06
CA ILE A 338 -13.56 14.06 8.14
C ILE A 338 -14.17 14.30 6.75
N SER A 339 -13.32 14.54 5.74
CA SER A 339 -13.78 14.88 4.38
C SER A 339 -14.46 13.73 3.67
N GLN A 340 -14.10 12.48 3.99
CA GLN A 340 -14.76 11.31 3.43
C GLN A 340 -16.08 10.98 4.09
N TYR A 341 -16.36 11.45 5.30
CA TYR A 341 -17.61 11.09 5.98
C TYR A 341 -18.83 11.53 5.16
N PRO A 342 -19.82 10.63 4.89
CA PRO A 342 -20.05 9.35 5.54
C PRO A 342 -19.34 8.13 4.94
N ALA A 343 -18.60 8.22 3.84
CA ALA A 343 -17.89 7.10 3.22
C ALA A 343 -16.86 6.42 4.15
N TRP A 344 -16.40 5.24 3.74
CA TRP A 344 -15.47 4.45 4.55
C TRP A 344 -14.11 5.13 4.68
N SER A 345 -13.56 5.14 5.90
CA SER A 345 -12.16 5.47 6.17
C SER A 345 -11.63 4.58 7.28
N VAL A 346 -10.30 4.36 7.33
CA VAL A 346 -9.67 3.53 8.36
C VAL A 346 -9.97 4.05 9.77
N GLY A 347 -10.01 5.38 9.95
CA GLY A 347 -10.37 6.02 11.22
C GLY A 347 -11.82 5.74 11.63
N ARG A 348 -12.78 5.92 10.71
CA ARG A 348 -14.19 5.59 10.94
C ARG A 348 -14.35 4.10 11.30
N SER A 349 -13.71 3.20 10.54
CA SER A 349 -13.76 1.76 10.77
C SER A 349 -13.26 1.38 12.16
N ASN A 350 -12.13 1.94 12.60
CA ASN A 350 -11.58 1.68 13.93
C ASN A 350 -12.50 2.19 15.05
N LEU A 351 -13.09 3.38 14.90
CA LEU A 351 -14.05 3.92 15.87
C LEU A 351 -15.32 3.06 15.93
N GLN A 352 -15.81 2.58 14.79
CA GLN A 352 -16.96 1.69 14.70
C GLN A 352 -16.69 0.31 15.31
N ALA A 353 -15.47 -0.23 15.16
CA ALA A 353 -15.07 -1.49 15.76
C ALA A 353 -15.13 -1.46 17.29
N VAL A 354 -14.80 -0.33 17.94
CA VAL A 354 -14.95 -0.15 19.40
C VAL A 354 -16.41 -0.28 19.84
N THR A 355 -17.37 0.03 18.97
CA THR A 355 -18.82 -0.10 19.23
C THR A 355 -19.42 -1.44 18.79
N GLY A 356 -18.60 -2.39 18.35
CA GLY A 356 -19.02 -3.75 17.95
C GLY A 356 -19.21 -3.96 16.44
N LYS A 357 -19.06 -2.92 15.60
CA LYS A 357 -19.08 -3.06 14.13
C LYS A 357 -17.68 -3.37 13.61
N THR A 358 -17.32 -4.64 13.58
CA THR A 358 -15.92 -5.07 13.41
C THR A 358 -15.53 -5.48 11.99
N CYS A 359 -16.47 -5.65 11.06
CA CYS A 359 -16.20 -6.23 9.73
C CYS A 359 -15.54 -5.28 8.72
N GLY A 360 -15.18 -4.06 9.15
CA GLY A 360 -14.33 -3.16 8.38
C GLY A 360 -14.96 -2.79 7.04
N LEU A 361 -14.21 -2.99 5.96
CA LEU A 361 -14.60 -2.57 4.62
C LEU A 361 -15.75 -3.42 4.04
N ALA A 362 -16.00 -4.63 4.55
CA ALA A 362 -17.08 -5.50 4.07
C ALA A 362 -18.50 -4.94 4.28
N GLU A 363 -18.67 -4.01 5.22
CA GLU A 363 -19.96 -3.34 5.51
C GLU A 363 -20.26 -2.19 4.56
N ASP A 364 -19.23 -1.63 3.92
CA ASP A 364 -19.34 -0.45 3.04
C ASP A 364 -19.06 -0.79 1.56
N VAL A 365 -18.52 -1.98 1.26
CA VAL A 365 -18.48 -2.51 -0.12
C VAL A 365 -19.85 -3.09 -0.47
N LEU A 366 -20.42 -2.59 -1.56
CA LEU A 366 -21.70 -3.00 -2.11
C LEU A 366 -21.47 -3.88 -3.33
N VAL A 367 -22.12 -5.04 -3.37
CA VAL A 367 -21.96 -6.08 -4.38
C VAL A 367 -23.26 -6.29 -5.13
N GLU A 368 -23.16 -6.40 -6.45
CA GLU A 368 -24.24 -6.73 -7.39
C GLU A 368 -24.06 -8.17 -7.87
N LEU A 369 -24.85 -9.11 -7.32
CA LEU A 369 -24.76 -10.54 -7.68
C LEU A 369 -25.50 -10.90 -8.97
N ASP A 370 -26.65 -10.26 -9.21
CA ASP A 370 -27.49 -10.47 -10.38
C ASP A 370 -27.69 -9.14 -11.10
N PRO A 371 -26.88 -8.82 -12.12
CA PRO A 371 -26.98 -7.56 -12.84
C PRO A 371 -28.27 -7.46 -13.67
N GLU A 372 -28.89 -8.58 -14.04
CA GLU A 372 -30.08 -8.62 -14.88
C GLU A 372 -31.32 -8.13 -14.12
N ALA A 373 -31.37 -8.34 -12.80
CA ALA A 373 -32.45 -7.86 -11.94
C ALA A 373 -32.55 -6.33 -11.82
N GLY A 374 -31.50 -5.62 -12.25
CA GLY A 374 -31.42 -4.15 -12.27
C GLY A 374 -31.64 -3.53 -13.66
N MET A 375 -31.73 -4.33 -14.72
CA MET A 375 -31.84 -3.83 -16.10
C MET A 375 -33.11 -3.01 -16.29
N LEU A 376 -32.97 -1.81 -16.87
CA LEU A 376 -34.12 -0.96 -17.11
C LEU A 376 -34.92 -1.46 -18.32
N PRO A 377 -36.26 -1.52 -18.23
CA PRO A 377 -37.07 -1.96 -19.35
C PRO A 377 -37.18 -0.84 -20.41
N PRO A 378 -37.01 -1.17 -21.70
CA PRO A 378 -37.24 -0.22 -22.78
C PRO A 378 -38.73 0.12 -22.91
N VAL A 379 -39.03 1.36 -23.31
CA VAL A 379 -40.41 1.87 -23.42
C VAL A 379 -41.03 1.58 -24.78
N SER A 380 -40.25 1.74 -25.86
CA SER A 380 -40.77 1.81 -27.23
C SER A 380 -40.21 0.75 -28.18
N ALA A 381 -39.28 -0.10 -27.73
CA ALA A 381 -38.60 -1.09 -28.57
C ALA A 381 -38.40 -2.42 -27.82
N PRO A 382 -38.34 -3.56 -28.53
CA PRO A 382 -37.93 -4.84 -27.94
C PRO A 382 -36.53 -4.74 -27.31
N VAL A 383 -36.26 -5.56 -26.29
CA VAL A 383 -34.97 -5.55 -25.57
C VAL A 383 -33.78 -5.71 -26.52
N ALA A 384 -33.88 -6.56 -27.54
CA ALA A 384 -32.81 -6.81 -28.51
C ALA A 384 -32.37 -5.53 -29.26
N ASP A 385 -33.33 -4.68 -29.63
CA ASP A 385 -33.11 -3.54 -30.52
C ASP A 385 -33.02 -2.21 -29.76
N ALA A 386 -33.47 -2.17 -28.51
CA ALA A 386 -33.62 -0.95 -27.72
C ALA A 386 -32.34 -0.12 -27.58
N LEU A 387 -31.17 -0.76 -27.53
CA LEU A 387 -29.89 -0.06 -27.36
C LEU A 387 -29.55 0.83 -28.59
N GLY A 388 -30.02 0.47 -29.78
CA GLY A 388 -29.80 1.22 -31.04
C GLY A 388 -31.08 1.82 -31.64
N ALA A 389 -32.23 1.72 -30.97
CA ALA A 389 -33.53 2.06 -31.54
C ALA A 389 -33.74 3.54 -31.88
N GLY A 390 -32.98 4.47 -31.28
CA GLY A 390 -33.12 5.91 -31.52
C GLY A 390 -32.25 6.44 -32.67
N LEU A 391 -31.00 6.00 -32.74
CA LEU A 391 -30.01 6.21 -33.82
C LEU A 391 -28.89 5.18 -33.61
N SER A 392 -28.43 4.52 -34.66
CA SER A 392 -27.30 3.59 -34.59
C SER A 392 -26.53 3.64 -35.89
N GLU A 393 -25.63 4.61 -36.01
CA GLU A 393 -24.71 4.75 -37.14
C GLU A 393 -23.35 4.15 -36.78
N ALA A 394 -22.89 3.18 -37.58
CA ALA A 394 -21.62 2.44 -37.39
C ALA A 394 -21.44 1.68 -36.06
N PHE A 395 -22.40 1.73 -35.13
CA PHE A 395 -22.51 0.81 -34.01
C PHE A 395 -23.10 -0.52 -34.44
N THR A 396 -22.39 -1.63 -34.16
CA THR A 396 -22.83 -2.98 -34.53
C THR A 396 -22.73 -3.96 -33.36
N PRO A 397 -23.51 -5.05 -33.34
CA PRO A 397 -23.46 -6.03 -32.26
C PRO A 397 -22.10 -6.71 -32.05
N ASN A 398 -21.29 -6.81 -33.11
CA ASN A 398 -19.95 -7.42 -33.09
C ASN A 398 -18.84 -6.37 -33.25
N GLY A 399 -19.14 -5.09 -33.03
CA GLY A 399 -18.17 -4.00 -33.12
C GLY A 399 -17.30 -3.87 -31.87
N ILE A 400 -16.72 -4.99 -31.44
CA ILE A 400 -15.84 -5.10 -30.25
C ILE A 400 -14.66 -6.01 -30.62
N PRO A 401 -13.42 -5.63 -30.29
CA PRO A 401 -12.27 -6.52 -30.45
C PRO A 401 -12.45 -7.83 -29.67
N ALA A 402 -11.82 -8.91 -30.15
CA ALA A 402 -11.82 -10.18 -29.42
C ALA A 402 -10.99 -10.12 -28.14
N ASP A 403 -9.97 -9.26 -28.09
CA ASP A 403 -9.15 -9.00 -26.91
C ASP A 403 -9.29 -7.52 -26.54
N VAL A 404 -9.79 -7.26 -25.34
CA VAL A 404 -9.95 -5.93 -24.76
C VAL A 404 -9.21 -5.84 -23.43
N SER A 405 -8.17 -6.66 -23.23
CA SER A 405 -7.35 -6.63 -22.02
C SER A 405 -6.90 -5.22 -21.65
N ALA A 406 -6.89 -4.93 -20.35
CA ALA A 406 -6.48 -3.63 -19.85
C ALA A 406 -5.04 -3.31 -20.26
N ASP A 407 -4.74 -2.02 -20.45
CA ASP A 407 -3.35 -1.61 -20.51
C ASP A 407 -2.63 -1.98 -19.20
N PRO A 408 -1.31 -2.23 -19.20
CA PRO A 408 -0.58 -2.31 -17.94
C PRO A 408 -0.63 -0.95 -17.22
N VAL A 409 -0.76 -0.91 -15.89
CA VAL A 409 -0.39 0.32 -15.16
C VAL A 409 1.12 0.44 -15.31
N MET A 410 1.61 1.55 -15.87
CA MET A 410 3.05 1.81 -15.95
C MET A 410 3.65 1.75 -14.54
N GLU A 411 4.26 0.61 -14.20
CA GLU A 411 4.98 0.42 -12.95
C GLU A 411 6.11 1.45 -12.88
N ARG A 412 6.13 2.23 -11.80
CA ARG A 412 7.25 3.12 -11.54
C ARG A 412 8.48 2.24 -11.28
N PRO A 413 9.64 2.54 -11.87
CA PRO A 413 10.86 1.76 -11.65
C PRO A 413 11.06 1.59 -10.14
N GLY A 414 11.02 0.36 -9.62
CA GLY A 414 11.19 0.04 -8.19
C GLY A 414 10.04 -0.67 -7.47
N ASP A 415 8.82 -0.58 -7.99
CA ASP A 415 7.64 -1.33 -7.50
C ASP A 415 7.57 -2.77 -8.06
N ARG A 416 8.44 -3.10 -9.02
CA ARG A 416 8.57 -4.45 -9.60
C ARG A 416 8.66 -5.52 -8.52
N SER A 417 7.72 -6.48 -8.54
CA SER A 417 7.89 -7.77 -7.89
C SER A 417 9.04 -8.51 -8.57
N PHE A 418 10.05 -8.89 -7.79
CA PHE A 418 11.34 -9.45 -8.27
C PHE A 418 11.24 -10.83 -8.96
N ILE A 419 10.03 -11.33 -9.24
CA ILE A 419 9.80 -12.72 -9.65
C ILE A 419 9.57 -12.86 -11.17
N ASN A 420 9.37 -11.78 -11.95
CA ASN A 420 9.35 -11.87 -13.42
C ASN A 420 10.02 -10.65 -14.08
N ASP A 421 11.08 -10.90 -14.87
CA ASP A 421 11.32 -10.17 -16.12
C ASP A 421 10.61 -11.01 -17.22
N ASP A 422 9.88 -10.35 -18.13
CA ASP A 422 9.34 -10.87 -19.41
C ASP A 422 7.80 -11.05 -19.56
N GLY A 423 6.97 -10.70 -18.58
CA GLY A 423 5.50 -10.66 -18.74
C GLY A 423 4.90 -9.29 -18.40
N LEU A 424 4.25 -8.63 -19.36
CA LEU A 424 3.36 -7.48 -19.07
C LEU A 424 2.16 -8.01 -18.27
N VAL A 425 2.15 -7.78 -16.96
CA VAL A 425 0.97 -8.06 -16.14
C VAL A 425 -0.03 -6.93 -16.38
N THR A 426 -1.04 -7.22 -17.19
CA THR A 426 -2.22 -6.36 -17.31
C THR A 426 -3.09 -6.63 -16.09
N GLY A 427 -3.39 -5.65 -15.24
CA GLY A 427 -4.29 -5.78 -14.09
C GLY A 427 -5.75 -5.89 -14.47
N THR A 428 -6.01 -6.60 -15.56
CA THR A 428 -7.35 -6.86 -16.07
C THR A 428 -8.08 -7.75 -15.08
N GLU A 429 -9.31 -7.37 -14.77
CA GLU A 429 -10.16 -8.14 -13.88
C GLU A 429 -10.67 -9.40 -14.59
N ALA A 430 -10.64 -10.56 -13.92
CA ALA A 430 -11.02 -11.83 -14.54
C ALA A 430 -12.41 -11.79 -15.21
N GLY A 431 -12.43 -12.08 -16.51
CA GLY A 431 -13.64 -12.05 -17.34
C GLY A 431 -13.96 -10.69 -17.97
N THR A 432 -13.10 -9.68 -17.81
CA THR A 432 -13.26 -8.34 -18.42
C THR A 432 -12.32 -8.09 -19.62
N GLU A 433 -11.39 -9.01 -19.87
CA GLU A 433 -10.49 -9.04 -21.04
C GLU A 433 -11.18 -9.32 -22.40
N GLY A 434 -12.48 -9.60 -22.40
CA GLY A 434 -13.24 -9.89 -23.63
C GLY A 434 -13.21 -11.36 -24.04
N GLY A 435 -13.21 -11.59 -25.34
CA GLY A 435 -13.36 -12.90 -25.98
C GLY A 435 -14.68 -13.04 -26.73
N THR A 436 -14.84 -14.17 -27.41
CA THR A 436 -16.05 -14.48 -28.20
C THR A 436 -16.74 -15.76 -27.74
N THR A 437 -18.07 -15.78 -27.81
CA THR A 437 -18.92 -16.95 -27.54
C THR A 437 -19.35 -17.66 -28.82
N ALA A 438 -19.56 -18.97 -28.73
CA ALA A 438 -20.03 -19.78 -29.86
C ALA A 438 -21.51 -19.51 -30.18
N ALA A 439 -22.35 -19.32 -29.15
CA ALA A 439 -23.74 -18.93 -29.31
C ALA A 439 -23.86 -17.40 -29.37
N PRO A 440 -24.64 -16.85 -30.32
CA PRO A 440 -24.95 -15.43 -30.33
C PRO A 440 -25.89 -15.05 -29.18
N GLY A 441 -25.74 -13.83 -28.67
CA GLY A 441 -26.65 -13.20 -27.72
C GLY A 441 -27.93 -12.68 -28.37
N ILE A 442 -28.73 -11.95 -27.59
CA ILE A 442 -30.09 -11.52 -27.96
C ILE A 442 -30.17 -10.69 -29.24
N ASN A 443 -29.14 -9.89 -29.55
CA ASN A 443 -29.06 -9.05 -30.75
C ASN A 443 -28.02 -9.56 -31.76
N GLY A 444 -27.60 -10.83 -31.66
CA GLY A 444 -26.63 -11.43 -32.58
C GLY A 444 -25.15 -11.19 -32.23
N SER A 445 -24.86 -10.49 -31.12
CA SER A 445 -23.50 -10.30 -30.63
C SER A 445 -22.87 -11.63 -30.20
N ARG A 446 -21.60 -11.85 -30.55
CA ARG A 446 -20.78 -12.97 -30.07
C ARG A 446 -19.76 -12.51 -29.02
N ALA A 447 -19.83 -11.27 -28.54
CA ALA A 447 -18.90 -10.79 -27.52
C ALA A 447 -19.16 -11.50 -26.18
N ARG A 448 -18.10 -11.89 -25.48
CA ARG A 448 -18.19 -12.39 -24.11
C ARG A 448 -18.45 -11.22 -23.16
N LEU A 449 -19.58 -11.25 -22.47
CA LEU A 449 -19.96 -10.18 -21.54
C LEU A 449 -19.30 -10.34 -20.16
N PRO A 450 -18.91 -9.23 -19.50
CA PRO A 450 -18.30 -9.20 -18.17
C PRO A 450 -19.35 -9.33 -17.06
N PHE A 451 -18.90 -9.36 -15.79
CA PHE A 451 -19.74 -9.22 -14.59
C PHE A 451 -20.90 -10.21 -14.46
N ASN A 452 -20.80 -11.36 -15.14
CA ASN A 452 -21.87 -12.37 -15.22
C ASN A 452 -23.17 -11.85 -15.87
N LEU A 453 -23.07 -10.86 -16.77
CA LEU A 453 -24.16 -10.47 -17.67
C LEU A 453 -24.52 -11.62 -18.60
N ASP A 454 -25.81 -11.83 -18.81
CA ASP A 454 -26.35 -12.92 -19.62
C ASP A 454 -26.51 -12.46 -21.09
N PRO A 455 -25.73 -13.02 -22.04
CA PRO A 455 -25.81 -12.62 -23.44
C PRO A 455 -27.20 -12.86 -24.05
N ALA A 456 -28.01 -13.77 -23.49
CA ALA A 456 -29.36 -14.04 -23.97
C ALA A 456 -30.38 -12.95 -23.59
N ARG A 457 -30.03 -12.05 -22.67
CA ARG A 457 -30.90 -10.95 -22.18
C ARG A 457 -30.29 -9.56 -22.36
N THR A 458 -28.96 -9.48 -22.46
CA THR A 458 -28.24 -8.22 -22.58
C THR A 458 -27.77 -7.99 -24.02
N PRO A 459 -28.35 -7.02 -24.76
CA PRO A 459 -27.80 -6.60 -26.05
C PRO A 459 -26.50 -5.81 -25.83
N VAL A 460 -25.64 -5.81 -26.84
CA VAL A 460 -24.41 -5.03 -26.86
C VAL A 460 -24.25 -4.38 -28.23
N LEU A 461 -23.76 -3.14 -28.26
CA LEU A 461 -23.35 -2.47 -29.49
C LEU A 461 -21.98 -1.83 -29.28
N GLY A 462 -21.13 -1.88 -30.30
CA GLY A 462 -19.87 -1.15 -30.29
C GLY A 462 -19.49 -0.59 -31.66
N SER A 463 -18.61 0.41 -31.65
CA SER A 463 -18.15 1.15 -32.84
C SER A 463 -16.87 0.57 -33.47
N TRP A 464 -16.21 -0.42 -32.83
CA TRP A 464 -14.94 -0.94 -33.35
C TRP A 464 -15.11 -1.65 -34.69
N ARG A 465 -14.15 -1.43 -35.59
CA ARG A 465 -14.07 -2.09 -36.90
C ARG A 465 -12.64 -2.53 -37.18
N ALA A 466 -12.48 -3.68 -37.83
CA ALA A 466 -11.16 -4.15 -38.29
C ALA A 466 -10.60 -3.33 -39.49
N GLY A 467 -11.45 -2.61 -40.21
CA GLY A 467 -11.11 -1.88 -41.42
C GLY A 467 -11.02 -0.37 -41.22
N VAL A 468 -11.49 0.38 -42.23
CA VAL A 468 -11.54 1.85 -42.18
C VAL A 468 -12.48 2.29 -41.05
N GLN A 469 -11.97 3.10 -40.14
CA GLN A 469 -12.77 3.74 -39.10
C GLN A 469 -13.65 4.82 -39.72
N VAL A 470 -14.86 4.95 -39.20
CA VAL A 470 -15.83 5.97 -39.60
C VAL A 470 -16.44 6.55 -38.33
N PRO A 471 -16.91 7.81 -38.33
CA PRO A 471 -17.64 8.34 -37.20
C PRO A 471 -18.83 7.45 -36.86
N ALA A 472 -19.05 7.19 -35.57
CA ALA A 472 -20.11 6.34 -35.08
C ALA A 472 -20.97 7.08 -34.05
N LEU A 473 -22.29 7.03 -34.23
CA LEU A 473 -23.25 7.71 -33.36
C LEU A 473 -24.28 6.71 -32.85
N LEU A 474 -24.45 6.66 -31.54
CA LEU A 474 -25.47 5.85 -30.88
C LEU A 474 -26.42 6.74 -30.08
N ARG A 475 -27.71 6.52 -30.27
CA ARG A 475 -28.77 7.01 -29.39
C ARG A 475 -29.73 5.87 -29.12
N SER A 476 -29.76 5.42 -27.88
CA SER A 476 -30.67 4.35 -27.50
C SER A 476 -32.13 4.80 -27.56
N GLY A 477 -33.05 3.82 -27.58
CA GLY A 477 -34.43 4.06 -27.18
C GLY A 477 -34.52 4.53 -25.73
N TRP A 478 -35.71 5.00 -25.34
CA TRP A 478 -35.97 5.39 -23.96
C TRP A 478 -36.19 4.17 -23.06
N TYR A 479 -35.57 4.20 -21.89
CA TYR A 479 -35.69 3.22 -20.81
C TYR A 479 -36.48 3.83 -19.65
N ARG A 480 -37.42 3.06 -19.09
CA ARG A 480 -38.27 3.52 -18.00
C ARG A 480 -37.48 3.56 -16.69
N LEU A 481 -37.48 4.70 -16.01
CA LEU A 481 -36.99 4.78 -14.64
C LEU A 481 -38.04 4.21 -13.67
N PRO A 482 -37.63 3.47 -12.63
CA PRO A 482 -38.55 3.02 -11.61
C PRO A 482 -39.10 4.22 -10.80
N PRO A 483 -40.19 4.02 -10.03
CA PRO A 483 -40.75 5.05 -9.17
C PRO A 483 -39.72 5.64 -8.21
N LYS A 484 -39.91 6.90 -7.81
CA LYS A 484 -38.98 7.63 -6.94
C LYS A 484 -38.62 6.87 -5.65
N GLU A 485 -39.59 6.22 -5.02
CA GLU A 485 -39.38 5.46 -3.77
C GLU A 485 -38.40 4.30 -3.94
N GLU A 486 -38.36 3.67 -5.12
CA GLU A 486 -37.42 2.61 -5.43
C GLU A 486 -36.05 3.18 -5.82
N ARG A 487 -36.01 4.30 -6.57
CA ARG A 487 -34.76 5.00 -6.91
C ARG A 487 -33.98 5.46 -5.68
N ASN A 488 -34.67 5.86 -4.62
CA ASN A 488 -34.01 6.30 -3.38
C ASN A 488 -33.36 5.15 -2.60
N LYS A 489 -33.69 3.88 -2.89
CA LYS A 489 -33.10 2.70 -2.23
C LYS A 489 -31.76 2.30 -2.84
N THR A 490 -31.51 2.67 -4.09
CA THR A 490 -30.31 2.31 -4.85
C THR A 490 -29.78 3.55 -5.55
N PRO A 491 -28.67 4.14 -5.11
CA PRO A 491 -28.28 5.50 -5.50
C PRO A 491 -27.50 5.59 -6.83
N LEU A 492 -27.39 4.51 -7.60
CA LEU A 492 -26.46 4.43 -8.73
C LEU A 492 -27.16 4.00 -10.03
N LEU A 493 -26.81 4.67 -11.12
CA LEU A 493 -27.06 4.24 -12.48
C LEU A 493 -25.75 3.69 -13.04
N VAL A 494 -25.81 2.49 -13.64
CA VAL A 494 -24.64 1.79 -14.16
C VAL A 494 -24.83 1.42 -15.62
N VAL A 495 -23.76 1.58 -16.39
CA VAL A 495 -23.64 1.08 -17.77
C VAL A 495 -22.34 0.31 -17.86
N SER A 496 -22.36 -0.92 -18.37
CA SER A 496 -21.12 -1.63 -18.67
C SER A 496 -20.62 -1.18 -20.03
N ALA A 497 -19.36 -0.76 -20.08
CA ALA A 497 -18.72 -0.22 -21.27
C ALA A 497 -17.33 -0.82 -21.48
N ALA A 498 -16.86 -0.82 -22.71
CA ALA A 498 -15.47 -1.16 -23.08
C ALA A 498 -14.97 -0.19 -24.15
N GLY A 499 -13.66 -0.12 -24.31
CA GLY A 499 -12.99 0.73 -25.29
C GLY A 499 -12.32 1.97 -24.70
N ARG A 500 -11.74 2.79 -25.57
CA ARG A 500 -11.04 4.03 -25.24
C ARG A 500 -11.91 5.20 -25.68
N PHE A 501 -12.33 6.01 -24.72
CA PHE A 501 -13.19 7.16 -24.96
C PHE A 501 -13.06 8.19 -23.84
N ASP A 502 -13.34 9.44 -24.17
CA ASP A 502 -13.46 10.55 -23.24
C ASP A 502 -14.79 10.47 -22.46
N PRO A 503 -14.86 10.94 -21.20
CA PRO A 503 -16.10 10.98 -20.42
C PRO A 503 -17.27 11.76 -21.05
N ARG A 504 -16.99 12.64 -22.00
CA ARG A 504 -18.01 13.44 -22.73
C ARG A 504 -18.68 12.67 -23.86
N GLU A 505 -18.03 11.63 -24.37
CA GLU A 505 -18.49 10.86 -25.53
C GLU A 505 -19.61 9.90 -25.15
N VAL A 506 -19.71 9.49 -23.89
CA VAL A 506 -20.81 8.67 -23.38
C VAL A 506 -21.61 9.43 -22.33
N GLN A 507 -22.86 9.73 -22.65
CA GLN A 507 -23.77 10.48 -21.78
C GLN A 507 -25.09 9.73 -21.58
N VAL A 508 -25.73 10.02 -20.46
CA VAL A 508 -27.14 9.69 -20.25
C VAL A 508 -27.98 10.94 -20.32
N GLN A 509 -29.07 10.87 -21.06
CA GLN A 509 -30.08 11.93 -21.13
C GLN A 509 -31.34 11.47 -20.39
N TRP A 510 -31.99 12.38 -19.67
CA TRP A 510 -33.27 12.12 -19.01
C TRP A 510 -34.39 12.95 -19.62
N ALA A 511 -35.62 12.48 -19.48
CA ALA A 511 -36.82 13.18 -19.94
C ALA A 511 -38.05 12.83 -19.08
N THR A 512 -39.05 13.71 -19.10
CA THR A 512 -40.45 13.37 -18.76
C THR A 512 -41.12 12.62 -19.91
N ASP A 513 -42.30 12.05 -19.67
CA ASP A 513 -43.05 11.34 -20.72
C ASP A 513 -43.41 12.27 -21.91
N ASP A 514 -43.82 13.51 -21.65
CA ASP A 514 -44.11 14.52 -22.69
C ASP A 514 -42.84 14.89 -23.48
N GLN A 515 -41.73 15.09 -22.77
CA GLN A 515 -40.44 15.42 -23.36
C GLN A 515 -39.93 14.27 -24.25
N ALA A 516 -40.00 13.04 -23.75
CA ALA A 516 -39.62 11.84 -24.48
C ALA A 516 -40.47 11.64 -25.74
N ALA A 517 -41.79 11.85 -25.65
CA ALA A 517 -42.71 11.80 -26.79
C ALA A 517 -42.40 12.87 -27.85
N SER A 518 -41.93 14.06 -27.44
CA SER A 518 -41.46 15.11 -28.35
C SER A 518 -40.02 14.91 -28.85
N GLY A 519 -39.33 13.84 -28.43
CA GLY A 519 -37.94 13.55 -28.77
C GLY A 519 -36.90 14.48 -28.12
N ARG A 520 -37.31 15.32 -27.17
CA ARG A 520 -36.46 16.32 -26.53
C ARG A 520 -36.01 15.85 -25.14
N PRO A 521 -34.70 15.84 -24.83
CA PRO A 521 -34.25 15.56 -23.47
C PRO A 521 -34.50 16.76 -22.55
N GLY A 522 -34.77 16.49 -21.27
CA GLY A 522 -34.82 17.50 -20.21
C GLY A 522 -33.44 17.89 -19.67
N GLY A 523 -32.41 17.06 -19.92
CA GLY A 523 -31.02 17.33 -19.58
C GLY A 523 -30.12 16.11 -19.83
N SER A 524 -28.82 16.26 -19.57
CA SER A 524 -27.83 15.18 -19.71
C SER A 524 -26.77 15.23 -18.62
N MET A 525 -26.12 14.09 -18.39
CA MET A 525 -24.91 13.99 -17.57
C MET A 525 -23.96 12.93 -18.11
N SER A 526 -22.67 13.11 -17.83
CA SER A 526 -21.63 12.12 -18.08
C SER A 526 -21.57 11.09 -16.97
N PHE A 527 -20.94 9.95 -17.27
CA PHE A 527 -20.57 8.96 -16.26
C PHE A 527 -19.17 9.22 -15.72
N ALA A 528 -18.93 8.76 -14.49
CA ALA A 528 -17.58 8.57 -14.01
C ALA A 528 -17.06 7.18 -14.40
N ASP A 529 -15.78 7.16 -14.75
CA ASP A 529 -15.05 5.97 -15.15
C ASP A 529 -13.87 5.76 -14.19
N VAL A 530 -13.86 4.61 -13.53
CA VAL A 530 -12.85 4.20 -12.55
C VAL A 530 -12.07 2.99 -13.05
N GLY A 531 -12.60 2.30 -14.07
CA GLY A 531 -12.09 1.00 -14.50
C GLY A 531 -10.89 1.10 -15.43
N ALA A 532 -10.37 -0.07 -15.81
CA ALA A 532 -9.23 -0.16 -16.69
C ALA A 532 -9.61 0.02 -18.16
N VAL A 533 -8.92 0.91 -18.86
CA VAL A 533 -9.05 1.11 -20.30
C VAL A 533 -8.11 0.14 -21.04
N PRO A 534 -8.51 -0.50 -22.16
CA PRO A 534 -9.83 -0.50 -22.81
C PRO A 534 -10.80 -1.59 -22.30
N ALA A 535 -10.48 -2.28 -21.21
CA ALA A 535 -11.26 -3.40 -20.68
C ALA A 535 -12.71 -3.03 -20.33
N TRP A 536 -13.52 -4.09 -20.23
CA TRP A 536 -14.88 -3.99 -19.76
C TRP A 536 -14.91 -3.42 -18.33
N ARG A 537 -15.71 -2.39 -18.12
CA ARG A 537 -15.85 -1.70 -16.84
C ARG A 537 -17.25 -1.12 -16.66
N ASN A 538 -17.61 -0.84 -15.42
CA ASN A 538 -18.89 -0.23 -15.08
C ASN A 538 -18.72 1.28 -14.96
N LEU A 539 -19.33 2.02 -15.89
CA LEU A 539 -19.53 3.46 -15.83
C LEU A 539 -20.61 3.78 -14.79
N ARG A 540 -20.40 4.82 -13.99
CA ARG A 540 -21.19 5.10 -12.79
C ARG A 540 -21.73 6.52 -12.79
N ALA A 541 -23.02 6.69 -12.56
CA ALA A 541 -23.62 8.00 -12.35
C ALA A 541 -24.57 7.99 -11.15
N PRO A 542 -24.46 8.93 -10.20
CA PRO A 542 -25.35 8.98 -9.05
C PRO A 542 -26.76 9.38 -9.49
N LEU A 543 -27.78 8.63 -9.06
CA LEU A 543 -29.18 8.93 -9.39
C LEU A 543 -29.66 10.24 -8.76
N SER A 544 -28.99 10.73 -7.71
CA SER A 544 -29.27 12.04 -7.10
C SER A 544 -28.99 13.23 -8.04
N ALA A 545 -28.22 13.03 -9.11
CA ALA A 545 -28.01 14.05 -10.14
C ALA A 545 -29.17 14.13 -11.15
N ILE A 546 -30.04 13.11 -11.21
CA ILE A 546 -31.21 13.10 -12.09
C ILE A 546 -32.39 13.74 -11.36
N PRO A 547 -33.09 14.73 -11.96
CA PRO A 547 -34.27 15.34 -11.35
C PRO A 547 -35.38 14.32 -11.04
N ASP A 548 -36.07 14.50 -9.93
CA ASP A 548 -37.17 13.63 -9.50
C ASP A 548 -38.31 13.51 -10.53
N SER A 549 -38.51 14.55 -11.35
CA SER A 549 -39.51 14.60 -12.40
C SER A 549 -39.18 13.71 -13.61
N ALA A 550 -37.94 13.22 -13.73
CA ALA A 550 -37.55 12.33 -14.83
C ALA A 550 -38.25 10.97 -14.71
N THR A 551 -38.82 10.53 -15.82
CA THR A 551 -39.52 9.24 -15.94
C THR A 551 -38.81 8.27 -16.87
N GLN A 552 -37.96 8.79 -17.76
CA GLN A 552 -37.25 8.00 -18.76
C GLN A 552 -35.80 8.47 -18.92
N ILE A 553 -34.91 7.55 -19.29
CA ILE A 553 -33.52 7.85 -19.67
C ILE A 553 -33.14 7.19 -20.99
N ARG A 554 -32.13 7.73 -21.67
CA ARG A 554 -31.50 7.09 -22.84
C ARG A 554 -30.00 7.33 -22.84
N LEU A 555 -29.26 6.44 -23.46
CA LEU A 555 -27.83 6.58 -23.69
C LEU A 555 -27.58 7.30 -25.00
N VAL A 556 -26.56 8.16 -25.00
CA VAL A 556 -26.01 8.80 -26.19
C VAL A 556 -24.51 8.54 -26.19
N ALA A 557 -24.01 7.99 -27.29
CA ALA A 557 -22.59 7.81 -27.52
C ALA A 557 -22.20 8.47 -28.84
N ASP A 558 -21.07 9.17 -28.84
CA ASP A 558 -20.53 9.87 -30.00
C ASP A 558 -19.05 9.57 -30.12
N ASP A 559 -18.68 8.92 -31.23
CA ASP A 559 -17.32 8.48 -31.53
C ASP A 559 -16.89 9.13 -32.86
N GLU A 560 -16.25 10.29 -32.75
CA GLU A 560 -15.73 11.05 -33.91
C GLU A 560 -14.23 10.79 -34.16
N ASP A 561 -13.52 10.11 -33.25
CA ASP A 561 -12.10 9.84 -33.40
C ASP A 561 -11.87 8.62 -34.32
N LEU A 562 -11.09 8.82 -35.37
CA LEU A 562 -10.81 7.80 -36.38
C LEU A 562 -9.57 6.95 -36.04
N ALA A 563 -8.97 7.12 -34.86
CA ALA A 563 -7.90 6.28 -34.39
C ALA A 563 -8.39 4.84 -34.19
N PRO A 564 -7.74 3.81 -34.77
CA PRO A 564 -8.20 2.41 -34.66
C PRO A 564 -8.27 1.85 -33.23
N GLN A 565 -7.61 2.52 -32.27
CA GLN A 565 -7.60 2.16 -30.85
C GLN A 565 -8.73 2.85 -30.07
N HIS A 566 -9.31 3.92 -30.62
CA HIS A 566 -10.46 4.62 -30.06
C HIS A 566 -11.73 3.96 -30.58
N TRP A 567 -12.58 3.55 -29.65
CA TRP A 567 -13.85 2.88 -29.92
C TRP A 567 -14.64 2.77 -28.62
N ILE A 568 -15.95 2.60 -28.75
CA ILE A 568 -16.88 2.54 -27.63
C ILE A 568 -17.74 1.29 -27.80
N ALA A 569 -17.90 0.51 -26.73
CA ALA A 569 -18.95 -0.47 -26.62
C ALA A 569 -19.78 -0.25 -25.36
N LEU A 570 -21.09 -0.48 -25.47
CA LEU A 570 -22.05 -0.22 -24.40
C LEU A 570 -23.05 -1.36 -24.24
N THR A 571 -23.50 -1.56 -23.01
CA THR A 571 -24.71 -2.32 -22.66
C THR A 571 -25.86 -1.36 -22.33
N PRO A 572 -27.11 -1.85 -22.21
CA PRO A 572 -28.20 -1.06 -21.65
C PRO A 572 -27.90 -0.55 -20.23
N PRO A 573 -28.54 0.56 -19.82
CA PRO A 573 -28.42 1.09 -18.47
C PRO A 573 -29.20 0.23 -17.46
N ARG A 574 -28.64 0.11 -16.26
CA ARG A 574 -29.26 -0.61 -15.13
C ARG A 574 -29.12 0.13 -13.81
N ILE A 575 -30.05 -0.12 -12.90
CA ILE A 575 -29.98 0.32 -11.50
C ILE A 575 -29.69 -0.95 -10.67
N PRO A 576 -28.45 -1.12 -10.19
CA PRO A 576 -27.99 -2.39 -9.60
C PRO A 576 -28.71 -2.67 -8.28
N ARG A 577 -29.01 -3.94 -8.00
CA ARG A 577 -29.50 -4.38 -6.69
C ARG A 577 -28.32 -4.71 -5.79
N LEU A 578 -28.05 -3.83 -4.84
CA LEU A 578 -26.84 -3.86 -4.03
C LEU A 578 -27.07 -4.52 -2.67
N ARG A 579 -26.15 -5.39 -2.27
CA ARG A 579 -26.02 -5.95 -0.91
C ARG A 579 -24.62 -5.72 -0.39
N THR A 580 -24.41 -5.67 0.93
CA THR A 580 -23.03 -5.53 1.43
C THR A 580 -22.20 -6.76 1.10
N LEU A 581 -20.88 -6.61 1.01
CA LEU A 581 -19.97 -7.74 0.83
C LEU A 581 -20.11 -8.72 2.00
N GLN A 582 -20.31 -8.21 3.22
CA GLN A 582 -20.56 -9.05 4.40
C GLN A 582 -21.82 -9.91 4.23
N ASP A 583 -22.90 -9.39 3.66
CA ASP A 583 -24.12 -10.16 3.41
C ASP A 583 -23.97 -11.22 2.31
N VAL A 584 -23.07 -10.97 1.34
CA VAL A 584 -22.84 -11.84 0.19
C VAL A 584 -21.85 -12.96 0.50
N VAL A 585 -20.69 -12.60 1.04
CA VAL A 585 -19.57 -13.53 1.31
C VAL A 585 -19.68 -14.14 2.71
N GLY A 586 -20.21 -13.38 3.68
CA GLY A 586 -20.28 -13.80 5.06
C GLY A 586 -18.91 -13.98 5.73
N SER A 587 -18.90 -14.79 6.77
CA SER A 587 -17.73 -15.08 7.62
C SER A 587 -17.37 -16.57 7.70
N LYS A 588 -18.01 -17.41 6.88
CA LYS A 588 -17.83 -18.87 6.92
C LYS A 588 -17.15 -19.42 5.67
N ASP A 589 -17.54 -18.89 4.50
CA ASP A 589 -16.98 -19.32 3.22
C ASP A 589 -15.46 -19.12 3.20
N PRO A 590 -14.69 -20.06 2.61
CA PRO A 590 -13.26 -19.89 2.44
C PRO A 590 -12.97 -18.81 1.40
N VAL A 591 -12.30 -17.75 1.83
CA VAL A 591 -11.95 -16.60 0.98
C VAL A 591 -10.46 -16.58 0.71
N PHE A 592 -10.08 -16.43 -0.54
CA PHE A 592 -8.74 -16.02 -0.92
C PHE A 592 -8.62 -14.51 -0.75
N LEU A 593 -8.13 -14.09 0.41
CA LEU A 593 -7.76 -12.70 0.67
C LEU A 593 -6.34 -12.47 0.12
N ASP A 594 -6.22 -11.61 -0.88
CA ASP A 594 -4.90 -11.12 -1.30
C ASP A 594 -4.22 -10.44 -0.10
N TRP A 595 -2.89 -10.55 0.00
CA TRP A 595 -2.19 -10.19 1.24
C TRP A 595 -2.36 -8.73 1.66
N LEU A 596 -2.60 -7.82 0.72
CA LEU A 596 -2.77 -6.39 0.98
C LEU A 596 -4.11 -6.05 1.64
N VAL A 597 -5.15 -6.87 1.43
CA VAL A 597 -6.52 -6.54 1.86
C VAL A 597 -6.88 -7.10 3.23
N GLY A 598 -6.08 -8.01 3.79
CA GLY A 598 -6.44 -8.79 4.98
C GLY A 598 -6.87 -7.97 6.21
N LEU A 599 -6.25 -6.80 6.44
CA LEU A 599 -6.62 -5.96 7.60
C LEU A 599 -7.92 -5.16 7.38
N ALA A 600 -8.32 -4.94 6.13
CA ALA A 600 -9.57 -4.26 5.79
C ALA A 600 -10.79 -5.18 5.87
N PHE A 601 -10.57 -6.51 5.80
CA PHE A 601 -11.60 -7.56 5.80
C PHE A 601 -11.41 -8.55 6.95
N PRO A 602 -11.51 -8.12 8.23
CA PRO A 602 -11.19 -8.97 9.38
C PRO A 602 -12.24 -10.07 9.67
N CYS A 603 -13.44 -9.98 9.09
CA CYS A 603 -14.53 -10.94 9.30
C CYS A 603 -14.57 -12.08 8.27
N GLN A 604 -13.93 -11.91 7.11
CA GLN A 604 -13.86 -12.92 6.07
C GLN A 604 -12.85 -13.99 6.51
N ARG A 605 -13.25 -15.27 6.43
CA ARG A 605 -12.37 -16.36 6.82
C ARG A 605 -11.42 -16.70 5.67
N PRO A 606 -10.10 -16.59 5.85
CA PRO A 606 -9.17 -17.07 4.84
C PRO A 606 -9.31 -18.58 4.64
N PHE A 607 -9.13 -19.07 3.43
CA PHE A 607 -9.09 -20.51 3.17
C PHE A 607 -7.95 -21.17 3.96
N GLY A 608 -8.19 -22.37 4.48
CA GLY A 608 -7.22 -23.11 5.28
C GLY A 608 -6.31 -24.01 4.46
N HIS A 609 -5.30 -24.56 5.12
CA HIS A 609 -4.58 -25.74 4.64
C HIS A 609 -4.32 -26.69 5.79
N GLN A 610 -4.39 -27.99 5.54
CA GLN A 610 -4.14 -29.02 6.54
C GLN A 610 -3.43 -30.22 5.90
N ASN A 611 -2.40 -30.74 6.57
CA ASN A 611 -1.65 -31.92 6.12
C ASN A 611 -1.11 -31.83 4.67
N GLY A 612 -0.76 -30.63 4.21
CA GLY A 612 -0.27 -30.38 2.86
C GLY A 612 -1.34 -30.20 1.78
N VAL A 613 -2.63 -30.24 2.15
CA VAL A 613 -3.77 -30.01 1.23
C VAL A 613 -4.46 -28.70 1.55
N VAL A 614 -4.78 -27.93 0.50
CA VAL A 614 -5.42 -26.62 0.59
C VAL A 614 -6.94 -26.76 0.49
N GLU A 615 -7.67 -26.00 1.29
CA GLU A 615 -9.13 -25.85 1.18
C GLU A 615 -9.46 -24.99 -0.06
N THR A 616 -10.37 -25.46 -0.92
CA THR A 616 -10.76 -24.75 -2.13
C THR A 616 -11.53 -23.45 -1.81
N PRO A 617 -11.01 -22.26 -2.15
CA PRO A 617 -11.70 -21.00 -1.91
C PRO A 617 -12.89 -20.80 -2.87
N THR A 618 -13.92 -20.09 -2.40
CA THR A 618 -15.13 -19.75 -3.19
C THR A 618 -15.10 -18.31 -3.69
N TRP A 619 -14.40 -17.44 -2.97
CA TRP A 619 -14.28 -16.02 -3.25
C TRP A 619 -12.82 -15.61 -3.26
N ARG A 620 -12.47 -14.58 -4.04
CA ARG A 620 -11.20 -13.87 -3.93
C ARG A 620 -11.46 -12.38 -3.78
N ILE A 621 -10.78 -11.75 -2.84
CA ILE A 621 -10.83 -10.29 -2.63
C ILE A 621 -9.46 -9.72 -2.99
N LEU A 622 -9.44 -8.82 -3.96
CA LEU A 622 -8.24 -8.16 -4.47
C LEU A 622 -8.22 -6.69 -4.04
N PRO A 623 -7.03 -6.09 -3.87
CA PRO A 623 -6.91 -4.64 -3.69
C PRO A 623 -7.23 -3.89 -5.00
N ASP A 624 -7.11 -2.57 -4.97
CA ASP A 624 -7.19 -1.69 -6.15
C ASP A 624 -6.24 -2.16 -7.26
N ARG A 625 -6.51 -1.77 -8.52
CA ARG A 625 -5.76 -2.30 -9.68
C ARG A 625 -4.25 -2.18 -9.56
N PHE A 626 -3.75 -1.03 -9.10
CA PHE A 626 -2.32 -0.83 -8.87
C PHE A 626 -1.79 -1.79 -7.80
N GLY A 627 -2.53 -1.95 -6.71
CA GLY A 627 -2.24 -2.95 -5.69
C GLY A 627 -2.25 -4.37 -6.24
N ALA A 628 -3.18 -4.73 -7.11
CA ALA A 628 -3.32 -6.09 -7.63
C ALA A 628 -2.19 -6.45 -8.61
N GLU A 629 -1.83 -5.53 -9.51
CA GLU A 629 -0.73 -5.70 -10.47
C GLU A 629 0.62 -5.87 -9.76
N ALA A 630 0.91 -5.01 -8.78
CA ALA A 630 2.19 -5.07 -8.05
C ALA A 630 2.34 -6.32 -7.16
N ASN A 631 1.22 -6.90 -6.71
CA ASN A 631 1.23 -7.88 -5.62
C ASN A 631 0.79 -9.30 -5.99
N SER A 632 -0.03 -9.47 -7.03
CA SER A 632 -0.40 -10.80 -7.52
C SER A 632 0.80 -11.65 -7.91
N PRO A 633 1.87 -11.11 -8.55
CA PRO A 633 3.06 -11.89 -8.88
C PRO A 633 3.79 -12.48 -7.66
N VAL A 634 3.59 -11.92 -6.46
CA VAL A 634 4.16 -12.49 -5.22
C VAL A 634 3.47 -13.81 -4.83
N MET A 635 2.25 -14.05 -5.31
CA MET A 635 1.41 -15.20 -4.99
C MET A 635 1.24 -16.15 -6.18
N ASP A 636 1.98 -15.93 -7.27
CA ASP A 636 1.86 -16.67 -8.53
C ASP A 636 2.42 -18.11 -8.43
N LYS A 637 2.28 -18.86 -9.53
CA LYS A 637 2.81 -20.22 -9.63
C LYS A 637 4.36 -20.29 -9.54
N ASN A 638 5.06 -19.25 -9.97
CA ASN A 638 6.53 -19.22 -9.99
C ASN A 638 7.08 -19.05 -8.57
N GLY A 639 6.41 -18.22 -7.75
CA GLY A 639 6.66 -18.05 -6.33
C GLY A 639 6.19 -19.22 -5.46
N GLY A 640 5.47 -20.19 -6.03
CA GLY A 640 4.84 -21.30 -5.31
C GLY A 640 3.62 -20.87 -4.48
N GLY A 641 3.03 -19.71 -4.80
CA GLY A 641 1.88 -19.16 -4.10
C GLY A 641 0.55 -19.80 -4.51
N PRO A 642 -0.53 -19.47 -3.80
CA PRO A 642 -1.84 -20.10 -3.97
C PRO A 642 -2.47 -19.88 -5.35
N LEU A 643 -2.07 -18.85 -6.11
CA LEU A 643 -2.60 -18.62 -7.46
C LEU A 643 -2.28 -19.78 -8.41
N GLY A 644 -1.10 -20.39 -8.26
CA GLY A 644 -0.72 -21.55 -9.08
C GLY A 644 -1.62 -22.77 -8.89
N ILE A 645 -2.32 -22.87 -7.75
CA ILE A 645 -3.31 -23.92 -7.49
C ILE A 645 -4.70 -23.46 -7.97
N THR A 646 -5.11 -22.25 -7.62
CA THR A 646 -6.46 -21.77 -7.92
C THR A 646 -6.69 -21.57 -9.41
N GLU A 647 -5.70 -21.13 -10.18
CA GLU A 647 -5.82 -20.94 -11.63
C GLU A 647 -6.04 -22.26 -12.40
N LEU A 648 -5.55 -23.37 -11.85
CA LEU A 648 -5.71 -24.71 -12.44
C LEU A 648 -7.04 -25.37 -12.06
N LEU A 649 -7.58 -25.05 -10.89
CA LEU A 649 -8.78 -25.70 -10.34
C LEU A 649 -10.06 -24.89 -10.56
N LEU A 650 -9.94 -23.56 -10.61
CA LEU A 650 -11.04 -22.62 -10.52
C LEU A 650 -11.02 -21.64 -11.69
N ARG A 651 -12.19 -21.32 -12.21
CA ARG A 651 -12.45 -20.18 -13.07
C ARG A 651 -12.84 -19.00 -12.21
N ALA A 652 -12.10 -17.89 -12.33
CA ALA A 652 -12.45 -16.63 -11.70
C ALA A 652 -13.41 -15.82 -12.59
N THR A 653 -14.42 -15.21 -11.96
CA THR A 653 -15.34 -14.26 -12.61
C THR A 653 -15.51 -13.06 -11.68
N THR A 654 -15.19 -11.87 -12.17
CA THR A 654 -15.37 -10.64 -11.39
C THR A 654 -16.83 -10.29 -11.22
N VAL A 655 -17.20 -9.89 -10.00
CA VAL A 655 -18.54 -9.43 -9.64
C VAL A 655 -18.52 -7.91 -9.51
N ALA A 656 -19.54 -7.25 -10.06
CA ALA A 656 -19.64 -5.80 -9.97
C ALA A 656 -19.78 -5.35 -8.50
N SER A 657 -18.92 -4.42 -8.08
CA SER A 657 -18.88 -3.93 -6.72
C SER A 657 -18.53 -2.45 -6.66
N TYR A 658 -19.01 -1.77 -5.62
CA TYR A 658 -18.97 -0.33 -5.48
C TYR A 658 -18.71 0.04 -4.01
N LEU A 659 -17.96 1.11 -3.77
CA LEU A 659 -17.77 1.63 -2.43
C LEU A 659 -18.90 2.60 -2.08
N LYS A 660 -19.65 2.29 -1.03
CA LYS A 660 -20.76 3.13 -0.57
C LYS A 660 -20.26 4.55 -0.25
N ASP A 661 -21.00 5.54 -0.76
CA ASP A 661 -20.75 6.98 -0.59
C ASP A 661 -19.43 7.52 -1.19
N ASP A 662 -18.58 6.68 -1.79
CA ASP A 662 -17.40 7.07 -2.60
C ASP A 662 -17.41 6.29 -3.94
N TRP A 663 -18.44 6.57 -4.75
CA TRP A 663 -18.74 5.84 -6.00
C TRP A 663 -17.63 5.87 -7.04
N PHE A 664 -16.70 6.81 -6.93
CA PHE A 664 -15.61 7.04 -7.88
C PHE A 664 -14.26 6.48 -7.40
N ARG A 665 -14.28 5.72 -6.30
CA ARG A 665 -13.11 5.02 -5.77
C ARG A 665 -12.96 3.66 -6.42
N ASP A 666 -11.73 3.35 -6.81
CA ASP A 666 -11.28 1.96 -6.93
C ASP A 666 -10.89 1.47 -5.53
N TRP A 667 -11.71 0.60 -4.95
CA TRP A 667 -11.41 -0.03 -3.67
C TRP A 667 -10.69 -1.36 -3.86
N GLY A 668 -10.68 -1.90 -5.08
CA GLY A 668 -10.36 -3.28 -5.40
C GLY A 668 -11.54 -4.01 -6.02
N SER A 669 -11.44 -5.34 -6.04
CA SER A 669 -12.41 -6.19 -6.73
C SER A 669 -12.75 -7.46 -5.95
N LEU A 670 -13.95 -7.97 -6.22
CA LEU A 670 -14.45 -9.24 -5.71
C LEU A 670 -14.61 -10.21 -6.87
N GLN A 671 -13.98 -11.37 -6.77
CA GLN A 671 -14.11 -12.45 -7.75
C GLN A 671 -14.83 -13.64 -7.13
N ARG A 672 -15.76 -14.21 -7.88
CA ARG A 672 -16.32 -15.53 -7.61
C ARG A 672 -15.43 -16.59 -8.24
N LEU A 673 -15.07 -17.61 -7.48
CA LEU A 673 -14.26 -18.74 -7.95
C LEU A 673 -15.16 -19.96 -8.14
N THR A 674 -15.33 -20.37 -9.40
CA THR A 674 -16.15 -21.54 -9.77
C THR A 674 -15.26 -22.69 -10.21
N PRO A 675 -15.37 -23.90 -9.62
CA PRO A 675 -14.59 -25.05 -10.06
C PRO A 675 -14.81 -25.40 -11.53
N TYR A 676 -13.75 -25.78 -12.24
CA TYR A 676 -13.88 -26.33 -13.60
C TYR A 676 -14.63 -27.67 -13.61
N TYR A 677 -14.50 -28.45 -12.52
CA TYR A 677 -15.15 -29.73 -12.31
C TYR A 677 -16.03 -29.66 -11.05
N PRO A 678 -17.31 -29.23 -11.17
CA PRO A 678 -18.17 -28.98 -10.01
C PRO A 678 -18.53 -30.24 -9.23
N ASP A 679 -18.52 -31.40 -9.89
CA ASP A 679 -18.86 -32.70 -9.28
C ASP A 679 -17.65 -33.38 -8.59
N ALA A 680 -16.49 -32.73 -8.57
CA ALA A 680 -15.30 -33.28 -7.92
C ALA A 680 -15.39 -33.14 -6.39
N GLU A 681 -15.16 -34.25 -5.67
CA GLU A 681 -15.18 -34.28 -4.21
C GLU A 681 -13.77 -34.20 -3.58
N PRO A 682 -13.64 -33.67 -2.34
CA PRO A 682 -12.37 -33.67 -1.61
C PRO A 682 -11.84 -35.10 -1.36
N ALA A 683 -10.53 -35.28 -1.53
CA ALA A 683 -9.88 -36.57 -1.31
C ALA A 683 -9.88 -36.99 0.17
N ARG A 684 -10.09 -38.29 0.44
CA ARG A 684 -9.86 -38.87 1.77
C ARG A 684 -8.37 -39.13 2.00
N LEU A 685 -7.77 -38.40 2.94
CA LEU A 685 -6.35 -38.54 3.26
C LEU A 685 -6.09 -39.75 4.16
N GLN A 686 -5.11 -40.57 3.78
CA GLN A 686 -4.55 -41.61 4.65
C GLN A 686 -3.39 -41.01 5.43
N LEU A 687 -3.60 -40.81 6.73
CA LEU A 687 -2.63 -40.18 7.61
C LEU A 687 -1.92 -41.23 8.47
N GLY A 688 -0.65 -40.96 8.79
CA GLY A 688 0.15 -41.77 9.68
C GLY A 688 1.20 -40.92 10.39
N THR A 689 1.74 -41.41 11.50
CA THR A 689 2.79 -40.73 12.26
C THR A 689 4.07 -41.57 12.22
N VAL A 690 5.22 -40.90 12.04
CA VAL A 690 6.53 -41.53 12.09
C VAL A 690 7.51 -40.64 12.85
N THR A 691 8.27 -41.23 13.76
CA THR A 691 9.36 -40.53 14.46
C THR A 691 10.58 -40.45 13.57
N ARG A 692 11.11 -39.23 13.36
CA ARG A 692 12.31 -38.99 12.55
C ARG A 692 13.34 -38.19 13.35
N SER A 693 14.61 -38.35 12.98
CA SER A 693 15.69 -37.52 13.50
C SER A 693 15.54 -36.07 13.01
N GLY A 694 16.02 -35.10 13.79
CA GLY A 694 16.04 -33.68 13.40
C GLY A 694 16.95 -33.34 12.21
N LEU A 695 17.72 -34.32 11.72
CA LEU A 695 18.56 -34.25 10.54
C LEU A 695 17.99 -35.02 9.34
N TRP A 696 16.86 -35.72 9.51
CA TRP A 696 16.27 -36.51 8.44
C TRP A 696 15.66 -35.60 7.38
N ASN A 697 15.93 -35.92 6.12
CA ASN A 697 15.38 -35.24 4.96
C ASN A 697 14.98 -36.29 3.91
N PRO A 698 13.69 -36.43 3.56
CA PRO A 698 13.26 -37.45 2.60
C PRO A 698 13.76 -37.15 1.18
N ALA A 699 13.80 -35.88 0.78
CA ALA A 699 14.23 -35.39 -0.53
C ALA A 699 14.21 -33.85 -0.53
N PRO A 700 14.96 -33.18 -1.41
CA PRO A 700 14.79 -31.74 -1.63
C PRO A 700 13.39 -31.40 -2.17
N MET A 701 12.84 -30.26 -1.75
CA MET A 701 11.60 -29.72 -2.35
C MET A 701 11.84 -29.34 -3.81
N ARG A 702 10.82 -29.51 -4.67
CA ARG A 702 10.82 -29.02 -6.05
C ARG A 702 10.84 -27.48 -6.05
N LYS A 703 11.67 -26.85 -6.88
CA LYS A 703 11.93 -25.39 -6.87
C LYS A 703 11.60 -24.69 -8.20
N GLY A 704 10.62 -25.21 -8.94
CA GLY A 704 10.38 -24.91 -10.36
C GLY A 704 10.57 -26.16 -11.20
#